data_AF-A0A1L3GHB1-F1
#
_entry.id   AF-A0A1L3GHB1-F1
#
_cell.length_a   1.000
_cell.length_b   1.000
_cell.length_c   1.000
_cell.angle_alpha   90.00
_cell.angle_beta   90.00
_cell.angle_gamma   90.00
#
_symmetry.space_group_name_H-M   'P 1'
#
loop_
_entity.id
_entity.type
_entity.pdbx_description
1 polymer ?
#
loop_
_entity_poly.entity_id
_entity_poly.type
_entity_poly.pdbx_seq_one_letter_code
_entity_poly.pdbx_strand_id
1 'polypeptide(L)'
;MKTPDSTQKTGQEPFNQRVQQLSLWAQEFITGGRSPFRRIEPFAPILTPAGEIHPPLVFWINRDSYMAGGVLFFPDPSDPSPLPQGQMAAEALGLNYFVTWDISHITLWQRSQDDWSAARKLPVGGGESPNAADSHEALLGLMEAMKTFSVLGAVLPDNLSAYYLANLLRATMASLQTPLTEHYRIHRGMAESTRPESPAEKQAQGKSFTTLVRVMALALHDMLPKAGQPQKLEGDIAIAIAALPEPLASALRMLPAEAALPEEAQVRLHLLLHRLTQLDISRQPQRALQALEILRLETAAELGGHPVPGLPAPACNPVLLLHPDAIPEQAEAPILVASPPLIALHVLLRHLYRRTPFKACVFNALEVRPEPAPASICGTLTDSRLPSVGEKRELTARLRLSWPARRFRLPPRTPMWAWQLLHLVGLGAKDTFYDVVTPPHWLSSTFGKQLLGLILETAALHKLYRQENSLRLQLRKSQQAAAEVEIVHGRQVRRIAAKQLQQGAGSLLVLALALHEDIWNMIVNGKLHPVTSQTWTDLPEAGLLLFLRTGLGRYLWQVASGGRPLPRRTALRNEVLRQSLPLPDRQILAKLQHLQAKDQSEPNASLLDRELALYLGPLPELPAAASSVTDHTEHAALPDTPEQEVIEAVCEQVFRDGTPIFPDHYLYDYYRPELRTYVFDSPLTIQGEFFGLIEVRDARGNSFQVEGLEAAQALVLVSSQRIGSVDLPVDRSIIVSILDRYRQDLRKLRGSLVKEVFRRQADPHSAKAIVEKLWRQKSLPPWHLISGA
;
A
#
# COMPACT_ATOMS: atom_id res chain seq x y z
N MET A 1 3.42 17.95 -14.87
CA MET A 1 2.11 18.35 -14.28
C MET A 1 2.10 19.85 -14.10
N LYS A 2 1.20 20.58 -14.78
CA LYS A 2 0.94 21.99 -14.46
C LYS A 2 0.04 22.01 -13.23
N THR A 3 0.47 22.74 -12.20
CA THR A 3 -0.35 23.13 -11.04
C THR A 3 -1.68 23.71 -11.53
N PRO A 4 -2.83 23.30 -10.98
CA PRO A 4 -4.10 23.93 -11.31
C PRO A 4 -4.14 25.32 -10.65
N ASP A 5 -4.55 26.30 -11.44
CA ASP A 5 -4.73 27.69 -11.05
C ASP A 5 -5.65 27.83 -9.82
N SER A 6 -5.21 28.68 -8.90
CA SER A 6 -5.86 28.99 -7.61
C SER A 6 -7.15 29.80 -7.72
N THR A 7 -7.67 30.04 -8.93
CA THR A 7 -8.88 30.83 -9.21
C THR A 7 -10.18 30.03 -9.25
N GLN A 8 -10.15 28.68 -9.19
CA GLN A 8 -11.37 27.85 -9.16
C GLN A 8 -12.00 27.66 -7.76
N LYS A 9 -11.32 28.03 -6.67
CA LYS A 9 -11.77 27.72 -5.30
C LYS A 9 -12.95 28.58 -4.81
N THR A 10 -13.11 29.80 -5.29
CA THR A 10 -14.10 30.76 -4.75
C THR A 10 -15.55 30.50 -5.17
N GLY A 11 -15.80 29.76 -6.26
CA GLY A 11 -17.15 29.36 -6.69
C GLY A 11 -17.63 27.99 -6.17
N GLN A 12 -16.71 27.14 -5.67
CA GLN A 12 -17.02 25.77 -5.24
C GLN A 12 -17.65 25.72 -3.85
N GLU A 13 -17.28 26.61 -2.93
CA GLU A 13 -17.84 26.67 -1.57
C GLU A 13 -19.36 26.96 -1.53
N PRO A 14 -19.90 27.99 -2.22
CA PRO A 14 -21.34 28.26 -2.21
C PRO A 14 -22.16 27.14 -2.90
N PHE A 15 -21.59 26.50 -3.92
CA PHE A 15 -22.22 25.36 -4.58
C PHE A 15 -22.32 24.13 -3.64
N ASN A 16 -21.22 23.78 -2.97
CA ASN A 16 -21.21 22.66 -2.03
C ASN A 16 -22.17 22.89 -0.86
N GLN A 17 -22.26 24.12 -0.34
CA GLN A 17 -23.24 24.48 0.70
C GLN A 17 -24.69 24.29 0.21
N ARG A 18 -25.01 24.69 -1.02
CA ARG A 18 -26.34 24.47 -1.61
C ARG A 18 -26.67 22.98 -1.74
N VAL A 19 -25.73 22.16 -2.21
CA VAL A 19 -25.90 20.70 -2.33
C VAL A 19 -26.12 20.05 -0.96
N GLN A 20 -25.35 20.45 0.05
CA GLN A 20 -25.51 19.98 1.43
C GLN A 20 -26.89 20.34 1.99
N GLN A 21 -27.35 21.57 1.78
CA GLN A 21 -28.67 22.03 2.23
C GLN A 21 -29.80 21.21 1.59
N LEU A 22 -29.75 21.00 0.27
CA LEU A 22 -30.72 20.16 -0.44
C LEU A 22 -30.67 18.70 0.03
N SER A 23 -29.47 18.19 0.32
CA SER A 23 -29.29 16.84 0.87
C SER A 23 -29.95 16.68 2.23
N LEU A 24 -29.86 17.67 3.11
CA LEU A 24 -30.50 17.67 4.42
C LEU A 24 -32.03 17.63 4.29
N TRP A 25 -32.61 18.55 3.51
CA TRP A 25 -34.06 18.60 3.29
C TRP A 25 -34.59 17.31 2.64
N ALA A 26 -33.88 16.75 1.67
CA ALA A 26 -34.26 15.48 1.07
C ALA A 26 -34.22 14.32 2.07
N GLN A 27 -33.22 14.30 2.97
CA GLN A 27 -33.10 13.27 4.00
C GLN A 27 -34.21 13.40 5.06
N GLU A 28 -34.64 14.61 5.41
CA GLU A 28 -35.82 14.85 6.26
C GLU A 28 -37.09 14.28 5.63
N PHE A 29 -37.32 14.54 4.35
CA PHE A 29 -38.46 13.99 3.61
C PHE A 29 -38.44 12.44 3.57
N ILE A 30 -37.27 11.85 3.34
CA ILE A 30 -37.09 10.38 3.34
C ILE A 30 -37.42 9.79 4.72
N THR A 31 -36.95 10.43 5.79
CA THR A 31 -37.18 9.97 7.16
C THR A 31 -38.66 10.05 7.56
N GLY A 32 -39.43 10.96 6.95
CA GLY A 32 -40.88 11.06 7.07
C GLY A 32 -41.68 9.88 6.47
N GLY A 33 -41.02 8.89 5.85
CA GLY A 33 -41.60 7.58 5.49
C GLY A 33 -42.50 7.55 4.24
N ARG A 34 -42.64 8.66 3.51
CA ARG A 34 -43.51 8.77 2.33
C ARG A 34 -42.82 8.46 1.00
N SER A 35 -41.62 7.89 1.01
CA SER A 35 -40.71 7.82 -0.14
C SER A 35 -40.16 6.40 -0.40
N PRO A 36 -39.96 5.97 -1.67
CA PRO A 36 -39.24 4.74 -1.98
C PRO A 36 -37.73 4.84 -1.72
N PHE A 37 -37.20 6.05 -1.59
CA PHE A 37 -35.78 6.29 -1.28
C PHE A 37 -35.51 6.09 0.20
N ARG A 38 -34.37 5.48 0.52
CA ARG A 38 -33.92 5.23 1.90
C ARG A 38 -32.74 6.11 2.30
N ARG A 39 -31.99 6.62 1.32
CA ARG A 39 -30.79 7.42 1.55
C ARG A 39 -30.55 8.37 0.39
N ILE A 40 -30.03 9.54 0.70
CA ILE A 40 -29.40 10.43 -0.28
C ILE A 40 -27.89 10.50 -0.03
N GLU A 41 -27.10 10.58 -1.10
CA GLU A 41 -25.65 10.67 -1.02
C GLU A 41 -25.15 11.81 -1.92
N PRO A 42 -24.53 12.86 -1.35
CA PRO A 42 -23.92 13.92 -2.13
C PRO A 42 -22.58 13.47 -2.69
N PHE A 43 -22.28 13.88 -3.94
CA PHE A 43 -20.98 13.67 -4.59
C PHE A 43 -20.49 12.22 -4.63
N ALA A 44 -21.43 11.26 -4.70
CA ALA A 44 -21.11 9.84 -4.75
C ALA A 44 -20.20 9.54 -5.96
N PRO A 45 -19.03 8.90 -5.79
CA PRO A 45 -18.14 8.59 -6.89
C PRO A 45 -18.75 7.50 -7.79
N ILE A 46 -18.88 7.78 -9.08
CA ILE A 46 -19.45 6.86 -10.08
C ILE A 46 -18.50 6.74 -11.27
N LEU A 47 -18.09 5.50 -11.58
CA LEU A 47 -17.32 5.20 -12.79
C LEU A 47 -18.22 5.27 -14.02
N THR A 48 -17.72 5.94 -15.06
CA THR A 48 -18.38 6.08 -16.36
C THR A 48 -17.38 5.90 -17.51
N PRO A 49 -17.83 5.82 -18.77
CA PRO A 49 -16.93 5.84 -19.93
C PRO A 49 -16.00 7.05 -20.00
N ALA A 50 -16.39 8.19 -19.44
CA ALA A 50 -15.58 9.40 -19.39
C ALA A 50 -14.63 9.49 -18.18
N GLY A 51 -14.60 8.46 -17.33
CA GLY A 51 -13.88 8.43 -16.07
C GLY A 51 -14.81 8.54 -14.85
N GLU A 52 -14.23 8.78 -13.68
CA GLU A 52 -14.99 9.00 -12.46
C GLU A 52 -15.68 10.38 -12.47
N ILE A 53 -16.97 10.38 -12.14
CA ILE A 53 -17.76 11.60 -11.93
C ILE A 53 -18.37 11.58 -10.51
N HIS A 54 -18.69 12.77 -10.01
CA HIS A 54 -19.31 12.96 -8.70
C HIS A 54 -20.63 13.72 -8.85
N PRO A 55 -21.75 13.05 -9.17
CA PRO A 55 -23.02 13.72 -9.30
C PRO A 55 -23.40 14.44 -8.00
N PRO A 56 -23.94 15.66 -8.08
CA PRO A 56 -24.28 16.45 -6.91
C PRO A 56 -25.14 15.69 -5.89
N LEU A 57 -26.19 15.01 -6.32
CA LEU A 57 -27.01 14.16 -5.45
C LEU A 57 -27.40 12.85 -6.15
N VAL A 58 -27.26 11.74 -5.42
CA VAL A 58 -27.79 10.43 -5.81
C VAL A 58 -28.82 9.97 -4.78
N PHE A 59 -29.99 9.54 -5.27
CA PHE A 59 -31.09 9.04 -4.46
C PHE A 59 -31.08 7.51 -4.50
N TRP A 60 -30.97 6.88 -3.34
CA TRP A 60 -30.85 5.42 -3.23
C TRP A 60 -32.15 4.79 -2.73
N ILE A 61 -32.64 3.79 -3.46
CA ILE A 61 -33.68 2.86 -2.99
C ILE A 61 -33.05 1.87 -2.01
N ASN A 62 -31.90 1.32 -2.39
CA ASN A 62 -31.07 0.47 -1.54
C ASN A 62 -29.59 0.67 -1.88
N ARG A 63 -28.86 1.33 -0.99
CA ARG A 63 -27.44 1.66 -1.21
C ARG A 63 -26.53 0.42 -1.19
N ASP A 64 -26.85 -0.58 -0.37
CA ASP A 64 -26.02 -1.78 -0.20
C ASP A 64 -26.14 -2.72 -1.41
N SER A 65 -27.29 -2.71 -2.09
CA SER A 65 -27.51 -3.43 -3.35
C SER A 65 -27.27 -2.57 -4.60
N TYR A 66 -26.70 -1.37 -4.42
CA TYR A 66 -26.45 -0.40 -5.50
C TYR A 66 -27.67 -0.14 -6.39
N MET A 67 -28.84 0.01 -5.76
CA MET A 67 -30.10 0.35 -6.42
C MET A 67 -30.38 1.83 -6.24
N ALA A 68 -29.96 2.62 -7.23
CA ALA A 68 -30.34 4.02 -7.33
C ALA A 68 -31.80 4.13 -7.78
N GLY A 69 -32.43 5.24 -7.42
CA GLY A 69 -33.72 5.65 -7.93
C GLY A 69 -33.72 7.11 -8.36
N GLY A 70 -32.56 7.66 -8.70
CA GLY A 70 -32.44 8.97 -9.34
C GLY A 70 -31.10 9.64 -9.10
N VAL A 71 -30.76 10.56 -10.00
CA VAL A 71 -29.54 11.36 -9.93
C VAL A 71 -29.82 12.78 -10.40
N LEU A 72 -29.26 13.76 -9.71
CA LEU A 72 -29.50 15.19 -9.94
C LEU A 72 -28.21 15.93 -10.31
N PHE A 73 -28.30 16.78 -11.32
CA PHE A 73 -27.25 17.69 -11.77
C PHE A 73 -27.73 19.14 -11.81
N PHE A 74 -26.78 20.08 -11.71
CA PHE A 74 -27.03 21.52 -11.84
C PHE A 74 -26.29 22.02 -13.08
N PRO A 75 -26.97 22.17 -14.24
CA PRO A 75 -26.35 22.67 -15.47
C PRO A 75 -25.97 24.15 -15.37
N ASP A 76 -25.05 24.59 -16.22
CA ASP A 76 -24.83 26.01 -16.50
C ASP A 76 -26.04 26.55 -17.29
N PRO A 77 -26.64 27.70 -16.92
CA PRO A 77 -27.79 28.27 -17.62
C PRO A 77 -27.54 28.58 -19.11
N SER A 78 -26.30 28.57 -19.58
CA SER A 78 -25.93 28.83 -20.98
C SER A 78 -26.06 27.61 -21.93
N ASP A 79 -26.27 26.39 -21.43
CA ASP A 79 -26.38 25.18 -22.27
C ASP A 79 -27.69 24.41 -21.99
N PRO A 80 -28.69 24.48 -22.90
CA PRO A 80 -29.97 23.81 -22.72
C PRO A 80 -29.97 22.32 -23.16
N SER A 81 -28.83 21.77 -23.59
CA SER A 81 -28.73 20.37 -24.05
C SER A 81 -28.70 19.37 -22.89
N PRO A 82 -29.12 18.10 -23.11
CA PRO A 82 -29.00 17.09 -22.07
C PRO A 82 -27.53 16.91 -21.69
N LEU A 83 -27.21 17.10 -20.41
CA LEU A 83 -25.84 16.96 -19.90
C LEU A 83 -25.30 15.55 -20.22
N PRO A 84 -24.22 15.41 -21.02
CA PRO A 84 -23.64 14.10 -21.32
C PRO A 84 -23.25 13.33 -20.06
N GLN A 85 -22.80 14.04 -19.02
CA GLN A 85 -22.50 13.47 -17.70
C GLN A 85 -23.75 12.87 -17.02
N GLY A 86 -24.92 13.50 -17.20
CA GLY A 86 -26.19 13.00 -16.66
C GLY A 86 -26.62 11.69 -17.30
N GLN A 87 -26.44 11.57 -18.62
CA GLN A 87 -26.71 10.34 -19.36
C GLN A 87 -25.80 9.20 -18.90
N MET A 88 -24.49 9.45 -18.85
CA MET A 88 -23.50 8.46 -18.41
C MET A 88 -23.71 8.02 -16.96
N ALA A 89 -24.05 8.96 -16.07
CA ALA A 89 -24.36 8.67 -14.66
C ALA A 89 -25.61 7.78 -14.53
N ALA A 90 -26.68 8.11 -15.26
CA ALA A 90 -27.90 7.32 -15.24
C ALA A 90 -27.63 5.88 -15.70
N GLU A 91 -26.92 5.70 -16.81
CA GLU A 91 -26.54 4.39 -17.33
C GLU A 91 -25.66 3.59 -16.34
N ALA A 92 -24.70 4.25 -15.70
CA ALA A 92 -23.84 3.64 -14.68
C ALA A 92 -24.59 3.32 -13.37
N LEU A 93 -25.73 3.96 -13.12
CA LEU A 93 -26.59 3.71 -11.96
C LEU A 93 -27.78 2.76 -12.26
N GLY A 94 -27.91 2.30 -13.51
CA GLY A 94 -29.01 1.41 -13.91
C GLY A 94 -30.35 2.14 -14.05
N LEU A 95 -30.31 3.42 -14.41
CA LEU A 95 -31.45 4.29 -14.61
C LEU A 95 -31.59 4.65 -16.11
N ASN A 96 -32.82 4.74 -16.59
CA ASN A 96 -33.12 5.28 -17.92
C ASN A 96 -33.51 6.77 -17.88
N TYR A 97 -33.31 7.43 -16.74
CA TYR A 97 -33.65 8.84 -16.53
C TYR A 97 -32.62 9.54 -15.63
N PHE A 98 -32.51 10.87 -15.75
CA PHE A 98 -31.79 11.72 -14.80
C PHE A 98 -32.50 13.08 -14.66
N VAL A 99 -32.06 13.89 -13.71
CA VAL A 99 -32.68 15.17 -13.40
C VAL A 99 -31.64 16.29 -13.54
N THR A 100 -32.05 17.40 -14.15
CA THR A 100 -31.30 18.67 -14.13
C THR A 100 -32.09 19.73 -13.41
N TRP A 101 -31.43 20.52 -12.57
CA TRP A 101 -32.03 21.63 -11.83
C TRP A 101 -31.33 22.92 -12.21
N ASP A 102 -32.03 23.78 -12.96
CA ASP A 102 -31.59 25.14 -13.31
C ASP A 102 -32.28 26.20 -12.42
N ILE A 103 -32.01 27.48 -12.66
CA ILE A 103 -32.54 28.57 -11.81
C ILE A 103 -34.07 28.65 -11.85
N SER A 104 -34.68 28.28 -12.97
CA SER A 104 -36.10 28.46 -13.28
C SER A 104 -36.92 27.17 -13.28
N HIS A 105 -36.29 26.04 -13.62
CA HIS A 105 -36.95 24.78 -13.86
C HIS A 105 -36.12 23.58 -13.39
N ILE A 106 -36.83 22.51 -13.04
CA ILE A 106 -36.27 21.17 -12.87
C ILE A 106 -36.77 20.33 -14.04
N THR A 107 -35.86 19.77 -14.82
CA THR A 107 -36.17 18.92 -15.98
C THR A 107 -35.80 17.46 -15.66
N LEU A 108 -36.77 16.57 -15.84
CA LEU A 108 -36.57 15.12 -15.82
C LEU A 108 -36.36 14.65 -17.25
N TRP A 109 -35.17 14.16 -17.53
CA TRP A 109 -34.77 13.61 -18.83
C TRP A 109 -34.95 12.10 -18.81
N GLN A 110 -35.57 11.54 -19.84
CA GLN A 110 -35.79 10.10 -19.98
C GLN A 110 -35.31 9.61 -21.34
N ARG A 111 -34.75 8.41 -21.36
CA ARG A 111 -34.33 7.71 -22.57
C ARG A 111 -35.50 7.02 -23.24
N SER A 112 -35.69 7.27 -24.54
CA SER A 112 -36.62 6.57 -25.42
C SER A 112 -35.90 6.22 -26.72
N GLN A 113 -35.87 4.94 -27.10
CA GLN A 113 -35.23 4.47 -28.34
C GLN A 113 -33.83 5.06 -28.58
N ASP A 114 -32.99 5.04 -27.55
CA ASP A 114 -31.60 5.55 -27.52
C ASP A 114 -31.40 7.07 -27.51
N ASP A 115 -32.46 7.86 -27.64
CA ASP A 115 -32.41 9.31 -27.48
C ASP A 115 -32.92 9.79 -26.11
N TRP A 116 -32.32 10.86 -25.60
CA TRP A 116 -32.70 11.49 -24.35
C TRP A 116 -33.61 12.71 -24.60
N SER A 117 -34.78 12.71 -23.97
CA SER A 117 -35.76 13.80 -24.13
C SER A 117 -36.33 14.25 -22.79
N ALA A 118 -36.79 15.49 -22.71
CA ALA A 118 -37.42 16.05 -21.52
C ALA A 118 -38.81 15.43 -21.32
N ALA A 119 -38.94 14.52 -20.36
CA ALA A 119 -40.21 13.86 -20.04
C ALA A 119 -41.13 14.72 -19.17
N ARG A 120 -40.54 15.53 -18.27
CA ARG A 120 -41.30 16.41 -17.38
C ARG A 120 -40.47 17.63 -16.98
N LYS A 121 -41.12 18.79 -16.89
CA LYS A 121 -40.55 20.04 -16.36
C LYS A 121 -41.36 20.53 -15.17
N LEU A 122 -40.68 20.94 -14.10
CA LEU A 122 -41.27 21.51 -12.88
C LEU A 122 -40.75 22.94 -12.69
N PRO A 123 -41.57 23.91 -12.29
CA PRO A 123 -41.10 25.27 -11.99
C PRO A 123 -40.35 25.34 -10.66
N VAL A 124 -39.33 26.21 -10.57
CA VAL A 124 -38.60 26.55 -9.35
C VAL A 124 -38.99 27.97 -8.95
N GLY A 125 -40.10 28.12 -8.25
CA GLY A 125 -40.63 29.43 -7.85
C GLY A 125 -41.19 30.27 -9.01
N GLY A 126 -41.69 31.48 -8.68
CA GLY A 126 -42.38 32.39 -9.62
C GLY A 126 -41.64 33.68 -9.98
N GLY A 127 -40.38 33.87 -9.55
CA GLY A 127 -39.62 35.13 -9.74
C GLY A 127 -38.20 34.94 -10.30
N GLU A 128 -37.51 36.04 -10.63
CA GLU A 128 -36.17 36.05 -11.28
C GLU A 128 -35.04 35.43 -10.41
N SER A 129 -35.25 35.29 -9.10
CA SER A 129 -34.33 34.60 -8.18
C SER A 129 -35.10 33.81 -7.11
N PRO A 130 -35.13 32.46 -7.16
CA PRO A 130 -35.88 31.66 -6.19
C PRO A 130 -35.26 31.77 -4.80
N ASN A 131 -36.10 31.90 -3.78
CA ASN A 131 -35.67 31.92 -2.38
C ASN A 131 -35.50 30.48 -1.84
N ALA A 132 -35.07 30.35 -0.57
CA ALA A 132 -34.87 29.04 0.06
C ALA A 132 -36.16 28.23 0.21
N ALA A 133 -37.31 28.89 0.45
CA ALA A 133 -38.60 28.22 0.55
C ALA A 133 -39.08 27.71 -0.82
N ASP A 134 -38.89 28.49 -1.89
CA ASP A 134 -39.19 28.09 -3.27
C ASP A 134 -38.36 26.86 -3.67
N SER A 135 -37.08 26.84 -3.29
CA SER A 135 -36.18 25.70 -3.52
C SER A 135 -36.60 24.46 -2.73
N HIS A 136 -37.07 24.64 -1.49
CA HIS A 136 -37.57 23.53 -0.68
C HIS A 136 -38.87 22.95 -1.25
N GLU A 137 -39.82 23.80 -1.66
CA GLU A 137 -41.06 23.35 -2.30
C GLU A 137 -40.79 22.65 -3.64
N ALA A 138 -39.89 23.19 -4.46
CA ALA A 138 -39.46 22.57 -5.71
C ALA A 138 -38.79 21.21 -5.47
N LEU A 139 -37.99 21.07 -4.40
CA LEU A 139 -37.42 19.78 -4.01
C LEU A 139 -38.52 18.77 -3.66
N LEU A 140 -39.54 19.16 -2.87
CA LEU A 140 -40.66 18.27 -2.54
C LEU A 140 -41.42 17.85 -3.80
N GLY A 141 -41.69 18.77 -4.72
CA GLY A 141 -42.30 18.48 -6.01
C GLY A 141 -41.47 17.51 -6.85
N LEU A 142 -40.15 17.69 -6.88
CA LEU A 142 -39.21 16.77 -7.52
C LEU A 142 -39.25 15.39 -6.87
N MET A 143 -39.20 15.31 -5.53
CA MET A 143 -39.23 14.06 -4.79
C MET A 143 -40.49 13.24 -5.10
N GLU A 144 -41.66 13.89 -5.14
CA GLU A 144 -42.93 13.26 -5.53
C GLU A 144 -42.90 12.76 -6.99
N ALA A 145 -42.39 13.58 -7.92
CA ALA A 145 -42.24 13.17 -9.32
C ALA A 145 -41.33 11.94 -9.45
N MET A 146 -40.19 11.95 -8.77
CA MET A 146 -39.20 10.88 -8.82
C MET A 146 -39.71 9.55 -8.28
N LYS A 147 -40.73 9.49 -7.41
CA LYS A 147 -41.29 8.21 -6.96
C LYS A 147 -41.76 7.34 -8.12
N THR A 148 -42.44 7.95 -9.09
CA THR A 148 -42.95 7.24 -10.27
C THR A 148 -41.79 6.81 -11.17
N PHE A 149 -40.85 7.72 -11.42
CA PHE A 149 -39.68 7.43 -12.24
C PHE A 149 -38.73 6.40 -11.60
N SER A 150 -38.66 6.29 -10.27
CA SER A 150 -37.82 5.29 -9.62
C SER A 150 -38.25 3.84 -9.89
N VAL A 151 -39.51 3.65 -10.31
CA VAL A 151 -40.06 2.35 -10.71
C VAL A 151 -40.01 2.20 -12.23
N LEU A 152 -40.59 3.15 -12.97
CA LEU A 152 -40.64 3.10 -14.44
C LEU A 152 -39.26 3.28 -15.10
N GLY A 153 -38.36 3.91 -14.37
CA GLY A 153 -37.05 4.28 -14.85
C GLY A 153 -35.94 3.30 -14.52
N ALA A 154 -36.25 2.21 -13.81
CA ALA A 154 -35.30 1.15 -13.54
C ALA A 154 -35.00 0.35 -14.80
N VAL A 155 -33.72 0.15 -15.09
CA VAL A 155 -33.27 -0.67 -16.22
C VAL A 155 -33.34 -2.16 -15.84
N LEU A 156 -33.89 -2.98 -16.74
CA LEU A 156 -33.97 -4.43 -16.55
C LEU A 156 -32.58 -5.05 -16.46
N PRO A 157 -32.39 -6.15 -15.69
CA PRO A 157 -31.10 -6.82 -15.55
C PRO A 157 -30.41 -7.10 -16.88
N ASP A 158 -31.12 -7.48 -17.94
CA ASP A 158 -30.55 -7.77 -19.25
C ASP A 158 -30.03 -6.55 -20.02
N ASN A 159 -30.35 -5.33 -19.58
CA ASN A 159 -29.98 -4.09 -20.26
C ASN A 159 -29.05 -3.19 -19.43
N LEU A 160 -28.64 -3.62 -18.23
CA LEU A 160 -27.72 -2.84 -17.41
C LEU A 160 -26.35 -2.64 -18.09
N SER A 161 -25.68 -1.54 -17.78
CA SER A 161 -24.33 -1.30 -18.31
C SER A 161 -23.28 -2.13 -17.57
N ALA A 162 -22.11 -2.35 -18.17
CA ALA A 162 -20.96 -2.91 -17.45
C ALA A 162 -20.48 -1.99 -16.31
N TYR A 163 -20.67 -0.67 -16.46
CA TYR A 163 -20.38 0.33 -15.43
C TYR A 163 -21.28 0.18 -14.20
N TYR A 164 -22.53 -0.25 -14.35
CA TYR A 164 -23.40 -0.59 -13.21
C TYR A 164 -22.78 -1.69 -12.34
N LEU A 165 -22.36 -2.78 -12.96
CA LEU A 165 -21.75 -3.90 -12.25
C LEU A 165 -20.39 -3.52 -11.65
N ALA A 166 -19.56 -2.78 -12.38
CA ALA A 166 -18.28 -2.30 -11.86
C ALA A 166 -18.47 -1.41 -10.62
N ASN A 167 -19.44 -0.50 -10.66
CA ASN A 167 -19.74 0.37 -9.53
C ASN A 167 -20.36 -0.38 -8.33
N LEU A 168 -21.23 -1.37 -8.56
CA LEU A 168 -21.72 -2.27 -7.51
C LEU A 168 -20.55 -2.94 -6.77
N LEU A 169 -19.64 -3.56 -7.53
CA LEU A 169 -18.47 -4.25 -6.97
C LEU A 169 -17.54 -3.28 -6.23
N ARG A 170 -17.27 -2.10 -6.82
CA ARG A 170 -16.46 -1.05 -6.19
C ARG A 170 -17.09 -0.52 -4.91
N ALA A 171 -18.39 -0.30 -4.90
CA ALA A 171 -19.12 0.12 -3.72
C ALA A 171 -19.05 -0.93 -2.61
N THR A 172 -19.17 -2.22 -2.96
CA THR A 172 -18.94 -3.30 -2.01
C THR A 172 -17.50 -3.29 -1.49
N MET A 173 -16.48 -3.13 -2.35
CA MET A 173 -15.08 -3.02 -1.90
C MET A 173 -14.88 -1.92 -0.86
N ALA A 174 -15.36 -0.71 -1.16
CA ALA A 174 -15.26 0.43 -0.28
C ALA A 174 -15.94 0.16 1.08
N SER A 175 -17.09 -0.53 1.04
CA SER A 175 -17.78 -0.96 2.26
C SER A 175 -16.97 -1.99 3.06
N LEU A 176 -16.19 -2.87 2.41
CA LEU A 176 -15.40 -3.88 3.14
C LEU A 176 -14.12 -3.31 3.75
N GLN A 177 -13.65 -2.15 3.29
CA GLN A 177 -12.33 -1.63 3.63
C GLN A 177 -12.14 -1.40 5.14
N THR A 178 -13.08 -0.69 5.80
CA THR A 178 -13.01 -0.41 7.23
C THR A 178 -13.04 -1.67 8.10
N PRO A 179 -14.07 -2.54 8.02
CA PRO A 179 -14.13 -3.72 8.88
C PRO A 179 -12.94 -4.68 8.67
N LEU A 180 -12.43 -4.80 7.43
CA LEU A 180 -11.24 -5.60 7.16
C LEU A 180 -9.97 -4.96 7.72
N THR A 181 -9.80 -3.64 7.58
CA THR A 181 -8.63 -2.94 8.11
C THR A 181 -8.55 -3.09 9.63
N GLU A 182 -9.66 -2.87 10.33
CA GLU A 182 -9.75 -3.11 11.77
C GLU A 182 -9.42 -4.57 12.13
N HIS A 183 -9.95 -5.53 11.38
CA HIS A 183 -9.68 -6.95 11.60
C HIS A 183 -8.19 -7.29 11.46
N TYR A 184 -7.51 -6.80 10.42
CA TYR A 184 -6.08 -7.02 10.23
C TYR A 184 -5.23 -6.36 11.33
N ARG A 185 -5.61 -5.15 11.77
CA ARG A 185 -4.93 -4.49 12.90
C ARG A 185 -5.07 -5.29 14.19
N ILE A 186 -6.29 -5.75 14.50
CA ILE A 186 -6.57 -6.61 15.66
C ILE A 186 -5.78 -7.92 15.58
N HIS A 187 -5.83 -8.61 14.44
CA HIS A 187 -5.13 -9.88 14.25
C HIS A 187 -3.62 -9.73 14.47
N ARG A 188 -3.03 -8.63 13.98
CA ARG A 188 -1.63 -8.27 14.23
C ARG A 188 -1.33 -8.08 15.72
N GLY A 189 -2.21 -7.39 16.45
CA GLY A 189 -2.08 -7.19 17.90
C GLY A 189 -2.11 -8.51 18.67
N MET A 190 -2.99 -9.43 18.28
CA MET A 190 -3.17 -10.73 18.94
C MET A 190 -2.08 -11.75 18.61
N ALA A 191 -1.49 -11.69 17.42
CA ALA A 191 -0.49 -12.67 16.97
C ALA A 191 0.91 -12.47 17.60
N GLU A 192 1.12 -11.42 18.41
CA GLU A 192 2.41 -10.96 18.96
C GLU A 192 3.58 -10.90 17.94
N SER A 193 3.27 -10.99 16.64
CA SER A 193 4.24 -11.10 15.56
C SER A 193 5.00 -9.78 15.44
N THR A 194 6.33 -9.88 15.48
CA THR A 194 7.26 -8.75 15.27
C THR A 194 7.62 -8.57 13.79
N ARG A 195 7.00 -9.34 12.88
CA ARG A 195 7.30 -9.22 11.45
C ARG A 195 6.72 -7.91 10.89
N PRO A 196 7.50 -7.15 10.12
CA PRO A 196 6.97 -6.03 9.36
C PRO A 196 6.13 -6.59 8.21
N GLU A 197 4.86 -6.82 8.48
CA GLU A 197 3.86 -7.12 7.46
C GLU A 197 3.48 -5.85 6.69
N SER A 198 2.94 -6.01 5.48
CA SER A 198 2.32 -4.91 4.73
C SER A 198 1.32 -4.14 5.61
N PRO A 199 1.12 -2.83 5.40
CA PRO A 199 0.09 -2.07 6.12
C PRO A 199 -1.27 -2.79 6.12
N ALA A 200 -2.00 -2.68 7.23
CA ALA A 200 -3.29 -3.39 7.41
C ALA A 200 -4.30 -2.99 6.32
N GLU A 201 -4.24 -1.74 5.87
CA GLU A 201 -5.05 -1.16 4.80
C GLU A 201 -4.78 -1.88 3.46
N LYS A 202 -3.51 -2.15 3.15
CA LYS A 202 -3.12 -2.89 1.93
C LYS A 202 -3.53 -4.35 2.02
N GLN A 203 -3.43 -4.97 3.20
CA GLN A 203 -3.92 -6.33 3.43
C GLN A 203 -5.44 -6.42 3.26
N ALA A 204 -6.18 -5.46 3.85
CA ALA A 204 -7.63 -5.32 3.74
C ALA A 204 -8.07 -5.13 2.28
N GLN A 205 -7.41 -4.24 1.55
CA GLN A 205 -7.68 -4.01 0.13
C GLN A 205 -7.45 -5.28 -0.70
N GLY A 206 -6.32 -5.96 -0.49
CA GLY A 206 -6.02 -7.21 -1.17
C GLY A 206 -7.02 -8.32 -0.87
N LYS A 207 -7.46 -8.46 0.40
CA LYS A 207 -8.49 -9.43 0.82
C LYS A 207 -9.85 -9.11 0.19
N SER A 208 -10.27 -7.85 0.26
CA SER A 208 -11.52 -7.37 -0.35
C SER A 208 -11.57 -7.71 -1.83
N PHE A 209 -10.52 -7.33 -2.57
CA PHE A 209 -10.46 -7.56 -4.01
C PHE A 209 -10.41 -9.05 -4.37
N THR A 210 -9.56 -9.83 -3.71
CA THR A 210 -9.46 -11.29 -3.96
C THR A 210 -10.79 -11.99 -3.68
N THR A 211 -11.49 -11.60 -2.61
CA THR A 211 -12.80 -12.16 -2.25
C THR A 211 -13.85 -11.83 -3.31
N LEU A 212 -13.85 -10.62 -3.85
CA LEU A 212 -14.78 -10.25 -4.92
C LEU A 212 -14.49 -10.99 -6.22
N VAL A 213 -13.22 -11.16 -6.59
CA VAL A 213 -12.86 -11.96 -7.77
C VAL A 213 -13.33 -13.42 -7.61
N ARG A 214 -13.21 -13.99 -6.41
CA ARG A 214 -13.76 -15.32 -6.08
C ARG A 214 -15.28 -15.38 -6.28
N VAL A 215 -16.00 -14.41 -5.70
CA VAL A 215 -17.46 -14.33 -5.83
C VAL A 215 -17.88 -14.16 -7.30
N MET A 216 -17.17 -13.31 -8.06
CA MET A 216 -17.44 -13.11 -9.49
C MET A 216 -17.17 -14.37 -10.31
N ALA A 217 -16.09 -15.10 -10.03
CA ALA A 217 -15.83 -16.38 -10.67
C ALA A 217 -16.97 -17.38 -10.39
N LEU A 218 -17.40 -17.51 -9.14
CA LEU A 218 -18.52 -18.37 -8.78
C LEU A 218 -19.83 -17.94 -9.46
N ALA A 219 -20.12 -16.64 -9.52
CA ALA A 219 -21.30 -16.10 -10.22
C ALA A 219 -21.30 -16.42 -11.72
N LEU A 220 -20.14 -16.29 -12.37
CA LEU A 220 -20.00 -16.56 -13.80
C LEU A 220 -20.14 -18.05 -14.16
N HIS A 221 -19.89 -18.93 -13.20
CA HIS A 221 -20.04 -20.38 -13.36
C HIS A 221 -21.34 -20.93 -12.77
N ASP A 222 -22.26 -20.07 -12.31
CA ASP A 222 -23.52 -20.46 -11.64
C ASP A 222 -23.29 -21.37 -10.42
N MET A 223 -22.24 -21.07 -9.65
CA MET A 223 -21.83 -21.82 -8.46
C MET A 223 -21.79 -20.96 -7.20
N LEU A 224 -22.58 -19.88 -7.16
CA LEU A 224 -22.73 -19.10 -5.94
C LEU A 224 -23.34 -19.98 -4.83
N PRO A 225 -22.81 -19.91 -3.60
CA PRO A 225 -23.41 -20.59 -2.46
C PRO A 225 -24.89 -20.21 -2.30
N LYS A 226 -25.75 -21.21 -2.12
CA LYS A 226 -27.17 -20.98 -1.82
C LYS A 226 -27.28 -20.28 -0.46
N ALA A 227 -28.26 -19.39 -0.32
CA ALA A 227 -28.43 -18.50 0.84
C ALA A 227 -28.36 -19.23 2.20
N GLY A 228 -27.16 -19.29 2.76
CA GLY A 228 -26.87 -19.76 4.12
C GLY A 228 -26.74 -18.59 5.10
N GLN A 229 -26.51 -18.91 6.37
CA GLN A 229 -26.20 -17.91 7.39
C GLN A 229 -24.92 -17.14 7.02
N PRO A 230 -24.88 -15.79 7.16
CA PRO A 230 -23.70 -15.00 6.80
C PRO A 230 -22.40 -15.55 7.40
N GLN A 231 -22.43 -16.07 8.64
CA GLN A 231 -21.26 -16.57 9.38
C GLN A 231 -20.58 -17.79 8.75
N LYS A 232 -21.25 -18.50 7.83
CA LYS A 232 -20.69 -19.67 7.12
C LYS A 232 -20.21 -19.33 5.70
N LEU A 233 -20.44 -18.09 5.27
CA LEU A 233 -20.26 -17.67 3.88
C LEU A 233 -18.85 -17.94 3.36
N GLU A 234 -17.82 -17.63 4.14
CA GLU A 234 -16.43 -17.82 3.69
C GLU A 234 -16.10 -19.31 3.48
N GLY A 235 -16.55 -20.17 4.38
CA GLY A 235 -16.40 -21.63 4.25
C GLY A 235 -17.14 -22.16 3.03
N ASP A 236 -18.37 -21.70 2.81
CA ASP A 236 -19.18 -22.11 1.65
C ASP A 236 -18.54 -21.64 0.32
N ILE A 237 -17.99 -20.42 0.28
CA ILE A 237 -17.22 -19.91 -0.86
C ILE A 237 -15.98 -20.79 -1.10
N ALA A 238 -15.25 -21.19 -0.04
CA ALA A 238 -14.07 -22.03 -0.17
C ALA A 238 -14.40 -23.41 -0.80
N ILE A 239 -15.51 -24.02 -0.37
CA ILE A 239 -15.99 -25.28 -0.93
C ILE A 239 -16.38 -25.11 -2.41
N ALA A 240 -17.12 -24.04 -2.74
CA ALA A 240 -17.55 -23.77 -4.10
C ALA A 240 -16.36 -23.49 -5.05
N ILE A 241 -15.32 -22.80 -4.57
CA ILE A 241 -14.10 -22.54 -5.35
C ILE A 241 -13.40 -23.86 -5.74
N ALA A 242 -13.39 -24.85 -4.85
CA ALA A 242 -12.78 -26.14 -5.12
C ALA A 242 -13.49 -26.91 -6.27
N ALA A 243 -14.73 -26.54 -6.59
CA ALA A 243 -15.48 -27.10 -7.71
C ALA A 243 -15.29 -26.34 -9.04
N LEU A 244 -14.57 -25.21 -9.05
CA LEU A 244 -14.25 -24.48 -10.29
C LEU A 244 -13.30 -25.30 -11.18
N PRO A 245 -13.33 -25.08 -12.51
CA PRO A 245 -12.37 -25.71 -13.41
C PRO A 245 -10.96 -25.17 -13.19
N GLU A 246 -9.93 -26.00 -13.42
CA GLU A 246 -8.56 -25.49 -13.48
C GLU A 246 -8.38 -24.59 -14.71
N PRO A 247 -7.58 -23.50 -14.62
CA PRO A 247 -6.69 -23.11 -13.52
C PRO A 247 -7.36 -22.29 -12.39
N LEU A 248 -8.67 -22.06 -12.43
CA LEU A 248 -9.35 -21.13 -11.51
C LEU A 248 -9.37 -21.65 -10.08
N ALA A 249 -9.67 -22.94 -9.87
CA ALA A 249 -9.70 -23.53 -8.53
C ALA A 249 -8.37 -23.33 -7.78
N SER A 250 -7.23 -23.58 -8.44
CA SER A 250 -5.91 -23.39 -7.85
C SER A 250 -5.60 -21.92 -7.57
N ALA A 251 -5.86 -21.02 -8.51
CA ALA A 251 -5.54 -19.60 -8.37
C ALA A 251 -6.42 -18.86 -7.36
N LEU A 252 -7.67 -19.29 -7.19
CA LEU A 252 -8.66 -18.64 -6.33
C LEU A 252 -8.75 -19.29 -4.94
N ARG A 253 -8.01 -20.36 -4.68
CA ARG A 253 -8.02 -21.07 -3.39
C ARG A 253 -7.73 -20.13 -2.22
N MET A 254 -8.40 -20.36 -1.09
CA MET A 254 -8.08 -19.68 0.18
C MET A 254 -6.78 -20.22 0.77
N LEU A 255 -5.86 -19.33 1.12
CA LEU A 255 -4.57 -19.74 1.69
C LEU A 255 -4.72 -19.94 3.21
N PRO A 256 -4.02 -20.92 3.83
CA PRO A 256 -4.11 -21.15 5.27
C PRO A 256 -3.67 -19.96 6.13
N ALA A 257 -2.80 -19.09 5.59
CA ALA A 257 -2.33 -17.88 6.26
C ALA A 257 -3.25 -16.66 6.02
N GLU A 258 -4.33 -16.83 5.26
CA GLU A 258 -5.29 -15.76 4.99
C GLU A 258 -6.20 -15.53 6.20
N ALA A 259 -6.32 -14.29 6.65
CA ALA A 259 -7.25 -13.95 7.73
C ALA A 259 -8.70 -14.19 7.30
N ALA A 260 -9.51 -14.70 8.23
CA ALA A 260 -10.94 -14.90 8.02
C ALA A 260 -11.70 -13.58 7.88
N LEU A 261 -12.84 -13.60 7.20
CA LEU A 261 -13.72 -12.44 7.08
C LEU A 261 -14.39 -12.13 8.42
N PRO A 262 -14.34 -10.87 8.91
CA PRO A 262 -15.12 -10.46 10.08
C PRO A 262 -16.61 -10.51 9.77
N GLU A 263 -17.46 -10.68 10.79
CA GLU A 263 -18.91 -10.86 10.65
C GLU A 263 -19.57 -9.75 9.81
N GLU A 264 -19.22 -8.49 10.06
CA GLU A 264 -19.75 -7.35 9.30
C GLU A 264 -19.40 -7.43 7.80
N ALA A 265 -18.20 -7.88 7.47
CA ALA A 265 -17.80 -8.10 6.08
C ALA A 265 -18.57 -9.26 5.44
N GLN A 266 -18.85 -10.31 6.21
CA GLN A 266 -19.65 -11.45 5.74
C GLN A 266 -21.09 -11.03 5.42
N VAL A 267 -21.71 -10.17 6.24
CA VAL A 267 -23.05 -9.61 5.97
C VAL A 267 -23.05 -8.79 4.67
N ARG A 268 -22.08 -7.89 4.49
CA ARG A 268 -21.98 -7.05 3.28
C ARG A 268 -21.77 -7.91 2.01
N LEU A 269 -20.94 -8.94 2.10
CA LEU A 269 -20.74 -9.90 1.00
C LEU A 269 -22.00 -10.73 0.72
N HIS A 270 -22.74 -11.14 1.75
CA HIS A 270 -23.99 -11.86 1.59
C HIS A 270 -25.01 -11.06 0.77
N LEU A 271 -25.12 -9.75 1.01
CA LEU A 271 -25.97 -8.84 0.22
C LEU A 271 -25.52 -8.77 -1.24
N LEU A 272 -24.20 -8.73 -1.50
CA LEU A 272 -23.67 -8.78 -2.85
C LEU A 272 -24.04 -10.09 -3.55
N LEU A 273 -23.86 -11.25 -2.90
CA LEU A 273 -24.21 -12.56 -3.48
C LEU A 273 -25.67 -12.62 -3.90
N HIS A 274 -26.57 -12.15 -3.03
CA HIS A 274 -27.99 -12.07 -3.34
C HIS A 274 -28.23 -11.17 -4.56
N ARG A 275 -27.57 -10.00 -4.61
CA ARG A 275 -27.70 -9.08 -5.75
C ARG A 275 -27.18 -9.69 -7.05
N LEU A 276 -26.02 -10.36 -7.04
CA LEU A 276 -25.47 -11.03 -8.23
C LEU A 276 -26.37 -12.17 -8.71
N THR A 277 -27.04 -12.87 -7.79
CA THR A 277 -28.02 -13.92 -8.13
C THR A 277 -29.25 -13.30 -8.82
N GLN A 278 -29.76 -12.17 -8.33
CA GLN A 278 -30.87 -11.43 -8.98
C GLN A 278 -30.51 -10.89 -10.37
N LEU A 279 -29.25 -10.53 -10.58
CA LEU A 279 -28.76 -10.01 -11.87
C LEU A 279 -28.47 -11.12 -12.89
N ASP A 280 -28.49 -12.38 -12.46
CA ASP A 280 -28.21 -13.57 -13.29
C ASP A 280 -26.94 -13.41 -14.16
N ILE A 281 -25.83 -13.09 -13.47
CA ILE A 281 -24.54 -12.77 -14.11
C ILE A 281 -24.05 -13.91 -15.03
N SER A 282 -24.41 -15.15 -14.74
CA SER A 282 -24.06 -16.33 -15.54
C SER A 282 -24.53 -16.22 -17.00
N ARG A 283 -25.67 -15.56 -17.25
CA ARG A 283 -26.23 -15.35 -18.59
C ARG A 283 -25.59 -14.19 -19.36
N GLN A 284 -24.80 -13.36 -18.68
CA GLN A 284 -24.22 -12.14 -19.23
C GLN A 284 -22.69 -12.07 -19.06
N PRO A 285 -21.93 -13.09 -19.50
CA PRO A 285 -20.50 -13.17 -19.23
C PRO A 285 -19.68 -12.03 -19.86
N GLN A 286 -20.12 -11.48 -20.99
CA GLN A 286 -19.45 -10.35 -21.65
C GLN A 286 -19.53 -9.06 -20.80
N ARG A 287 -20.67 -8.81 -20.15
CA ARG A 287 -20.84 -7.65 -19.28
C ARG A 287 -19.97 -7.77 -18.02
N ALA A 288 -19.93 -8.95 -17.43
CA ALA A 288 -19.07 -9.23 -16.29
C ALA A 288 -17.58 -9.07 -16.66
N LEU A 289 -17.17 -9.56 -17.83
CA LEU A 289 -15.82 -9.37 -18.35
C LEU A 289 -15.46 -7.89 -18.50
N GLN A 290 -16.34 -7.08 -19.11
CA GLN A 290 -16.15 -5.63 -19.22
C GLN A 290 -16.08 -4.95 -17.85
N ALA A 291 -16.93 -5.35 -16.90
CA ALA A 291 -16.90 -4.81 -15.54
C ALA A 291 -15.58 -5.14 -14.81
N LEU A 292 -15.06 -6.36 -14.97
CA LEU A 292 -13.75 -6.75 -14.41
C LEU A 292 -12.59 -5.98 -15.05
N GLU A 293 -12.65 -5.67 -16.35
CA GLU A 293 -11.66 -4.81 -17.02
C GLU A 293 -11.71 -3.37 -16.52
N ILE A 294 -12.91 -2.80 -16.33
CA ILE A 294 -13.08 -1.49 -15.72
C ILE A 294 -12.45 -1.48 -14.32
N LEU A 295 -12.76 -2.48 -13.48
CA LEU A 295 -12.16 -2.59 -12.15
C LEU A 295 -10.64 -2.77 -12.20
N ARG A 296 -10.11 -3.53 -13.17
CA ARG A 296 -8.67 -3.71 -13.35
C ARG A 296 -7.99 -2.36 -13.60
N LEU A 297 -8.52 -1.56 -14.52
CA LEU A 297 -7.95 -0.25 -14.87
C LEU A 297 -7.89 0.69 -13.65
N GLU A 298 -8.94 0.68 -12.83
CA GLU A 298 -9.03 1.55 -11.64
C GLU A 298 -8.17 1.08 -10.47
N THR A 299 -8.07 -0.24 -10.24
CA THR A 299 -7.48 -0.78 -8.99
C THR A 299 -6.10 -1.39 -9.15
N ALA A 300 -5.63 -1.65 -10.38
CA ALA A 300 -4.39 -2.39 -10.59
C ALA A 300 -3.18 -1.72 -9.91
N ALA A 301 -3.04 -0.39 -10.02
CA ALA A 301 -1.93 0.35 -9.43
C ALA A 301 -1.89 0.22 -7.89
N GLU A 302 -3.04 0.34 -7.23
CA GLU A 302 -3.15 0.21 -5.77
C GLU A 302 -2.85 -1.21 -5.29
N LEU A 303 -3.18 -2.21 -6.11
CA LEU A 303 -2.88 -3.63 -5.89
C LEU A 303 -1.42 -4.01 -6.24
N GLY A 304 -0.61 -3.03 -6.65
CA GLY A 304 0.81 -3.19 -6.97
C GLY A 304 1.09 -3.58 -8.42
N GLY A 305 0.15 -3.36 -9.33
CA GLY A 305 0.28 -3.58 -10.77
C GLY A 305 0.95 -2.38 -11.45
N HIS A 306 1.71 -2.65 -12.49
CA HIS A 306 2.48 -1.66 -13.23
C HIS A 306 2.40 -1.93 -14.74
N PRO A 307 2.49 -0.88 -15.57
CA PRO A 307 2.53 -1.04 -17.01
C PRO A 307 3.71 -1.91 -17.42
N VAL A 308 3.43 -2.93 -18.23
CA VAL A 308 4.48 -3.84 -18.72
C VAL A 308 5.39 -3.06 -19.69
N PRO A 309 6.70 -2.97 -19.40
CA PRO A 309 7.64 -2.41 -20.36
C PRO A 309 7.68 -3.28 -21.61
N GLY A 310 7.72 -2.64 -22.79
CA GLY A 310 7.51 -3.28 -24.10
C GLY A 310 8.18 -4.65 -24.26
N LEU A 311 7.41 -5.63 -24.72
CA LEU A 311 7.89 -6.98 -24.99
C LEU A 311 8.75 -7.00 -26.27
N PRO A 312 9.84 -7.81 -26.30
CA PRO A 312 10.50 -8.10 -27.56
C PRO A 312 9.54 -8.83 -28.50
N ALA A 313 9.72 -8.66 -29.81
CA ALA A 313 8.99 -9.38 -30.85
C ALA A 313 8.96 -10.89 -30.57
N PRO A 314 7.87 -11.60 -30.95
CA PRO A 314 7.58 -12.92 -30.41
C PRO A 314 8.70 -13.92 -30.74
N ALA A 315 9.40 -14.36 -29.71
CA ALA A 315 10.17 -15.59 -29.73
C ALA A 315 9.35 -16.66 -29.00
N CYS A 316 9.33 -17.89 -29.50
CA CYS A 316 8.50 -19.03 -29.08
C CYS A 316 8.71 -19.54 -27.63
N ASN A 317 9.19 -18.72 -26.70
CA ASN A 317 9.68 -19.10 -25.38
C ASN A 317 8.90 -18.41 -24.26
N PRO A 318 8.85 -18.99 -23.04
CA PRO A 318 8.06 -18.43 -21.95
C PRO A 318 8.57 -17.03 -21.56
N VAL A 319 7.62 -16.10 -21.49
CA VAL A 319 7.81 -14.74 -20.95
C VAL A 319 7.44 -14.76 -19.47
N LEU A 320 8.30 -14.20 -18.63
CA LEU A 320 8.02 -13.94 -17.22
C LEU A 320 7.62 -12.48 -17.05
N LEU A 321 6.41 -12.24 -16.55
CA LEU A 321 5.85 -10.92 -16.29
C LEU A 321 5.90 -10.61 -14.79
N LEU A 322 6.47 -9.45 -14.43
CA LEU A 322 6.60 -8.96 -13.06
C LEU A 322 5.59 -7.84 -12.81
N HIS A 323 4.63 -8.11 -11.93
CA HIS A 323 3.61 -7.18 -11.46
C HIS A 323 2.88 -6.41 -12.59
N PRO A 324 2.37 -7.09 -13.64
CA PRO A 324 1.68 -6.43 -14.73
C PRO A 324 0.31 -5.87 -14.29
N ASP A 325 -0.01 -4.64 -14.70
CA ASP A 325 -1.36 -4.08 -14.62
C ASP A 325 -2.30 -4.71 -15.66
N ALA A 326 -1.78 -5.08 -16.83
CA ALA A 326 -2.45 -5.76 -17.93
C ALA A 326 -1.55 -6.87 -18.50
N ILE A 327 -2.15 -7.98 -18.94
CA ILE A 327 -1.40 -9.05 -19.62
C ILE A 327 -1.40 -8.77 -21.13
N PRO A 328 -0.22 -8.58 -21.75
CA PRO A 328 -0.14 -8.37 -23.19
C PRO A 328 -0.73 -9.56 -23.96
N GLU A 329 -1.49 -9.27 -25.02
CA GLU A 329 -2.16 -10.31 -25.82
C GLU A 329 -1.18 -11.28 -26.47
N GLN A 330 -0.01 -10.76 -26.84
CA GLN A 330 1.08 -11.50 -27.49
C GLN A 330 1.78 -12.49 -26.56
N ALA A 331 1.54 -12.42 -25.25
CA ALA A 331 2.13 -13.33 -24.27
C ALA A 331 1.33 -14.65 -24.22
N GLU A 332 1.78 -15.65 -24.98
CA GLU A 332 1.26 -17.01 -24.88
C GLU A 332 1.79 -17.72 -23.63
N ALA A 333 0.87 -18.25 -22.82
CA ALA A 333 1.13 -18.99 -21.58
C ALA A 333 2.30 -18.42 -20.73
N PRO A 334 2.25 -17.14 -20.30
CA PRO A 334 3.34 -16.52 -19.57
C PRO A 334 3.46 -17.10 -18.15
N ILE A 335 4.59 -16.81 -17.51
CA ILE A 335 4.80 -16.98 -16.08
C ILE A 335 4.47 -15.65 -15.41
N LEU A 336 3.59 -15.65 -14.42
CA LEU A 336 3.13 -14.45 -13.74
C LEU A 336 3.72 -14.36 -12.34
N VAL A 337 4.38 -13.25 -12.05
CA VAL A 337 4.71 -12.83 -10.69
C VAL A 337 3.86 -11.62 -10.34
N ALA A 338 2.93 -11.72 -9.40
CA ALA A 338 2.10 -10.58 -9.01
C ALA A 338 1.54 -10.76 -7.59
N SER A 339 0.91 -9.72 -7.04
CA SER A 339 0.20 -9.88 -5.77
C SER A 339 -0.97 -10.88 -5.92
N PRO A 340 -1.35 -11.62 -4.86
CA PRO A 340 -2.49 -12.55 -4.91
C PRO A 340 -3.77 -11.98 -5.55
N PRO A 341 -4.24 -10.75 -5.25
CA PRO A 341 -5.42 -10.18 -5.91
C PRO A 341 -5.25 -10.01 -7.43
N LEU A 342 -4.06 -9.61 -7.90
CA LEU A 342 -3.78 -9.48 -9.33
C LEU A 342 -3.70 -10.85 -10.01
N ILE A 343 -3.10 -11.86 -9.36
CA ILE A 343 -3.09 -13.24 -9.89
C ILE A 343 -4.53 -13.74 -10.06
N ALA A 344 -5.36 -13.60 -9.04
CA ALA A 344 -6.77 -14.02 -9.08
C ALA A 344 -7.51 -13.38 -10.27
N LEU A 345 -7.38 -12.06 -10.44
CA LEU A 345 -8.00 -11.32 -11.52
C LEU A 345 -7.48 -11.72 -12.90
N HIS A 346 -6.15 -11.77 -13.06
CA HIS A 346 -5.54 -12.09 -14.34
C HIS A 346 -5.87 -13.52 -14.78
N VAL A 347 -5.93 -14.47 -13.85
CA VAL A 347 -6.35 -15.85 -14.15
C VAL A 347 -7.82 -15.90 -14.57
N LEU A 348 -8.71 -15.19 -13.87
CA LEU A 348 -10.13 -15.11 -14.23
C LEU A 348 -10.33 -14.45 -15.60
N LEU A 349 -9.74 -13.28 -15.85
CA LEU A 349 -9.83 -12.59 -17.14
C LEU A 349 -9.31 -13.49 -18.27
N ARG A 350 -8.16 -14.14 -18.07
CA ARG A 350 -7.56 -15.01 -19.08
C ARG A 350 -8.44 -16.22 -19.39
N HIS A 351 -9.12 -16.78 -18.38
CA HIS A 351 -10.12 -17.83 -18.56
C HIS A 351 -11.33 -17.33 -19.36
N LEU A 352 -11.87 -16.16 -19.03
CA LEU A 352 -13.02 -15.57 -19.72
C LEU A 352 -12.71 -15.20 -21.18
N TYR A 353 -11.51 -14.71 -21.46
CA TYR A 353 -11.01 -14.51 -22.82
C TYR A 353 -10.67 -15.80 -23.57
N ARG A 354 -10.83 -16.97 -22.93
CA ARG A 354 -10.47 -18.29 -23.49
C ARG A 354 -9.02 -18.37 -23.98
N ARG A 355 -8.11 -17.70 -23.27
CA ARG A 355 -6.67 -17.71 -23.57
C ARG A 355 -5.98 -18.88 -22.87
N THR A 356 -4.83 -19.28 -23.40
CA THR A 356 -3.99 -20.35 -22.80
C THR A 356 -3.64 -20.03 -21.35
N PRO A 357 -3.85 -20.92 -20.37
CA PRO A 357 -3.50 -20.66 -18.97
C PRO A 357 -2.05 -20.20 -18.77
N PHE A 358 -1.78 -19.50 -17.66
CA PHE A 358 -0.41 -19.22 -17.24
C PHE A 358 0.34 -20.53 -17.01
N LYS A 359 1.63 -20.59 -17.38
CA LYS A 359 2.48 -21.74 -17.07
C LYS A 359 2.71 -21.89 -15.57
N ALA A 360 2.85 -20.76 -14.88
CA ALA A 360 2.95 -20.70 -13.43
C ALA A 360 2.54 -19.31 -12.94
N CYS A 361 1.96 -19.25 -11.74
CA CYS A 361 1.69 -18.01 -11.01
C CYS A 361 2.37 -18.07 -9.65
N VAL A 362 3.17 -17.06 -9.29
CA VAL A 362 3.82 -16.97 -7.98
C VAL A 362 3.68 -15.56 -7.42
N PHE A 363 3.59 -15.45 -6.09
CA PHE A 363 3.43 -14.14 -5.43
C PHE A 363 4.76 -13.44 -5.13
N ASN A 364 5.87 -14.17 -5.20
CA ASN A 364 7.21 -13.65 -4.93
C ASN A 364 8.16 -14.06 -6.07
N ALA A 365 8.87 -13.08 -6.63
CA ALA A 365 9.87 -13.31 -7.68
C ALA A 365 10.95 -14.32 -7.26
N LEU A 366 11.24 -14.45 -5.96
CA LEU A 366 12.22 -15.40 -5.42
C LEU A 366 11.76 -16.86 -5.39
N GLU A 367 10.50 -17.12 -5.72
CA GLU A 367 9.90 -18.45 -5.76
C GLU A 367 9.77 -18.99 -7.18
N VAL A 368 10.13 -18.16 -8.17
CA VAL A 368 10.12 -18.56 -9.57
C VAL A 368 11.14 -19.69 -9.76
N ARG A 369 10.65 -20.84 -10.24
CA ARG A 369 11.47 -21.99 -10.64
C ARG A 369 11.07 -22.43 -12.05
N PRO A 370 11.40 -21.64 -13.08
CA PRO A 370 10.89 -21.87 -14.41
C PRO A 370 11.72 -22.98 -15.08
N GLU A 371 11.09 -24.12 -15.35
CA GLU A 371 11.60 -25.14 -16.26
C GLU A 371 10.63 -25.24 -17.47
N PRO A 372 11.03 -24.79 -18.68
CA PRO A 372 12.31 -24.19 -19.06
C PRO A 372 12.45 -22.73 -18.59
N ALA A 373 13.70 -22.25 -18.51
CA ALA A 373 14.02 -20.88 -18.14
C ALA A 373 13.41 -19.85 -19.12
N PRO A 374 12.99 -18.66 -18.63
CA PRO A 374 12.34 -17.66 -19.46
C PRO A 374 13.31 -17.04 -20.47
N ALA A 375 12.84 -16.82 -21.69
CA ALA A 375 13.60 -16.08 -22.69
C ALA A 375 13.45 -14.56 -22.53
N SER A 376 12.37 -14.11 -21.90
CA SER A 376 12.16 -12.70 -21.60
C SER A 376 11.64 -12.52 -20.17
N ILE A 377 12.18 -11.55 -19.46
CA ILE A 377 11.73 -11.13 -18.13
C ILE A 377 11.39 -9.64 -18.17
N CYS A 378 10.11 -9.31 -18.01
CA CYS A 378 9.62 -7.94 -18.18
C CYS A 378 8.75 -7.51 -17.01
N GLY A 379 8.91 -6.27 -16.54
CA GLY A 379 8.02 -5.68 -15.53
C GLY A 379 8.75 -4.85 -14.49
N THR A 380 8.12 -4.67 -13.33
CA THR A 380 8.56 -3.70 -12.33
C THR A 380 8.89 -4.36 -11.00
N LEU A 381 9.98 -3.93 -10.37
CA LEU A 381 10.36 -4.31 -9.02
C LEU A 381 10.37 -3.07 -8.11
N THR A 382 9.50 -3.03 -7.10
CA THR A 382 9.31 -1.85 -6.23
C THR A 382 9.56 -2.09 -4.74
N ASP A 383 9.72 -3.34 -4.30
CA ASP A 383 9.85 -3.66 -2.87
C ASP A 383 11.15 -3.12 -2.27
N SER A 384 11.07 -1.93 -1.70
CA SER A 384 12.19 -1.19 -1.11
C SER A 384 12.41 -1.54 0.37
N ARG A 385 11.66 -2.50 0.93
CA ARG A 385 11.81 -2.95 2.31
C ARG A 385 13.20 -3.55 2.52
N LEU A 386 13.78 -3.29 3.68
CA LEU A 386 15.03 -3.91 4.10
C LEU A 386 14.74 -5.27 4.75
N PRO A 387 15.35 -6.37 4.26
CA PRO A 387 15.18 -7.67 4.89
C PRO A 387 15.85 -7.71 6.26
N SER A 388 15.17 -8.37 7.21
CA SER A 388 15.68 -8.68 8.53
C SER A 388 16.90 -9.62 8.47
N VAL A 389 17.62 -9.78 9.59
CA VAL A 389 18.78 -10.68 9.68
C VAL A 389 18.40 -12.13 9.37
N GLY A 390 17.23 -12.57 9.84
CA GLY A 390 16.69 -13.89 9.53
C GLY A 390 16.38 -14.06 8.05
N GLU A 391 15.63 -13.13 7.45
CA GLU A 391 15.29 -13.15 6.02
C GLU A 391 16.55 -13.17 5.14
N LYS A 392 17.59 -12.40 5.47
CA LYS A 392 18.85 -12.39 4.69
C LYS A 392 19.48 -13.79 4.55
N ARG A 393 19.37 -14.65 5.58
CA ARG A 393 19.87 -16.03 5.51
C ARG A 393 19.06 -16.85 4.51
N GLU A 394 17.74 -16.72 4.56
CA GLU A 394 16.83 -17.38 3.63
C GLU A 394 17.03 -16.89 2.19
N LEU A 395 17.11 -15.58 1.98
CA LEU A 395 17.38 -14.97 0.66
C LEU A 395 18.70 -15.47 0.07
N THR A 396 19.74 -15.58 0.90
CA THR A 396 21.05 -16.11 0.47
C THR A 396 20.94 -17.58 0.06
N ALA A 397 20.12 -18.39 0.76
CA ALA A 397 19.84 -19.76 0.38
C ALA A 397 19.06 -19.85 -0.94
N ARG A 398 18.02 -19.01 -1.11
CA ARG A 398 17.23 -18.93 -2.35
C ARG A 398 18.08 -18.52 -3.57
N LEU A 399 19.03 -17.59 -3.39
CA LEU A 399 19.94 -17.20 -4.47
C LEU A 399 20.80 -18.36 -4.98
N ARG A 400 21.09 -19.39 -4.16
CA ARG A 400 21.83 -20.58 -4.61
C ARG A 400 21.07 -21.40 -5.66
N LEU A 401 19.73 -21.28 -5.72
CA LEU A 401 18.94 -21.93 -6.78
C LEU A 401 19.21 -21.31 -8.15
N SER A 402 19.35 -19.97 -8.18
CA SER A 402 19.66 -19.21 -9.40
C SER A 402 21.16 -19.06 -9.68
N TRP A 403 22.00 -19.26 -8.67
CA TRP A 403 23.46 -19.04 -8.70
C TRP A 403 24.20 -20.10 -7.88
N PRO A 404 24.20 -21.37 -8.32
CA PRO A 404 24.68 -22.49 -7.51
C PRO A 404 26.16 -22.37 -7.11
N ALA A 405 27.00 -21.79 -7.97
CA ALA A 405 28.44 -21.67 -7.75
C ALA A 405 28.88 -20.38 -7.03
N ARG A 406 27.96 -19.44 -6.73
CA ARG A 406 28.31 -18.10 -6.25
C ARG A 406 27.85 -17.85 -4.82
N ARG A 407 28.72 -17.23 -4.01
CA ARG A 407 28.39 -16.73 -2.68
C ARG A 407 28.29 -15.22 -2.70
N PHE A 408 27.15 -14.68 -2.29
CA PHE A 408 26.91 -13.24 -2.26
C PHE A 408 27.22 -12.66 -0.88
N ARG A 409 27.85 -11.48 -0.87
CA ARG A 409 28.06 -10.64 0.31
C ARG A 409 27.54 -9.24 0.01
N LEU A 410 26.22 -9.08 0.09
CA LEU A 410 25.57 -7.79 -0.19
C LEU A 410 25.58 -6.88 1.05
N PRO A 411 25.58 -5.55 0.89
CA PRO A 411 25.64 -4.62 2.02
C PRO A 411 24.36 -4.69 2.88
N PRO A 412 24.41 -4.28 4.16
CA PRO A 412 23.30 -4.46 5.09
C PRO A 412 22.02 -3.70 4.72
N ARG A 413 22.13 -2.60 3.96
CA ARG A 413 21.00 -1.78 3.48
C ARG A 413 20.55 -2.15 2.05
N THR A 414 20.70 -3.41 1.65
CA THR A 414 20.24 -3.89 0.34
C THR A 414 18.73 -4.17 0.39
N PRO A 415 17.90 -3.45 -0.40
CA PRO A 415 16.44 -3.61 -0.41
C PRO A 415 16.00 -4.92 -1.09
N MET A 416 14.78 -5.37 -0.81
CA MET A 416 14.24 -6.65 -1.32
C MET A 416 14.25 -6.75 -2.86
N TRP A 417 13.87 -5.69 -3.57
CA TRP A 417 13.87 -5.66 -5.04
C TRP A 417 15.25 -5.98 -5.63
N ALA A 418 16.34 -5.63 -4.95
CA ALA A 418 17.70 -5.91 -5.43
C ALA A 418 18.04 -7.41 -5.33
N TRP A 419 17.53 -8.09 -4.29
CA TRP A 419 17.63 -9.54 -4.17
C TRP A 419 16.80 -10.25 -5.24
N GLN A 420 15.59 -9.76 -5.50
CA GLN A 420 14.71 -10.26 -6.55
C GLN A 420 15.36 -10.11 -7.93
N LEU A 421 15.93 -8.94 -8.23
CA LEU A 421 16.64 -8.69 -9.50
C LEU A 421 17.81 -9.65 -9.69
N LEU A 422 18.65 -9.85 -8.68
CA LEU A 422 19.76 -10.81 -8.75
C LEU A 422 19.28 -12.22 -9.02
N HIS A 423 18.21 -12.66 -8.36
CA HIS A 423 17.64 -13.97 -8.58
C HIS A 423 17.16 -14.15 -10.03
N LEU A 424 16.38 -13.18 -10.54
CA LEU A 424 15.86 -13.20 -11.90
C LEU A 424 16.96 -13.20 -12.98
N VAL A 425 18.03 -12.41 -12.78
CA VAL A 425 19.21 -12.43 -13.67
C VAL A 425 19.91 -13.79 -13.64
N GLY A 426 19.95 -14.44 -12.48
CA GLY A 426 20.48 -15.81 -12.36
C GLY A 426 19.64 -16.85 -13.09
N LEU A 427 18.30 -16.76 -13.02
CA LEU A 427 17.37 -17.72 -13.62
C LEU A 427 17.37 -17.75 -15.15
N GLY A 428 17.62 -16.63 -15.82
CA GLY A 428 17.53 -16.58 -17.29
C GLY A 428 18.53 -17.52 -17.97
N ALA A 429 18.14 -18.08 -19.11
CA ALA A 429 19.03 -18.82 -19.98
C ALA A 429 20.02 -17.89 -20.71
N LYS A 430 20.91 -18.48 -21.50
CA LYS A 430 21.71 -17.72 -22.47
C LYS A 430 20.75 -16.97 -23.41
N ASP A 431 21.09 -15.73 -23.72
CA ASP A 431 20.33 -14.81 -24.58
C ASP A 431 18.99 -14.32 -24.00
N THR A 432 18.69 -14.58 -22.72
CA THR A 432 17.51 -14.00 -22.07
C THR A 432 17.54 -12.48 -22.13
N PHE A 433 16.43 -11.89 -22.57
CA PHE A 433 16.18 -10.47 -22.56
C PHE A 433 15.53 -10.04 -21.24
N TYR A 434 15.97 -8.91 -20.71
CA TYR A 434 15.41 -8.32 -19.50
C TYR A 434 14.97 -6.90 -19.82
N ASP A 435 13.75 -6.56 -19.45
CA ASP A 435 13.26 -5.19 -19.46
C ASP A 435 12.60 -4.89 -18.12
N VAL A 436 13.40 -4.35 -17.20
CA VAL A 436 13.01 -4.27 -15.78
C VAL A 436 13.04 -2.82 -15.33
N VAL A 437 11.94 -2.41 -14.68
CA VAL A 437 11.82 -1.11 -14.02
C VAL A 437 12.16 -1.28 -12.54
N THR A 438 13.01 -0.40 -12.02
CA THR A 438 13.53 -0.39 -10.65
C THR A 438 13.44 1.03 -10.06
N PRO A 439 13.66 1.23 -8.76
CA PRO A 439 13.72 2.57 -8.17
C PRO A 439 14.82 3.46 -8.81
N PRO A 440 14.68 4.80 -8.80
CA PRO A 440 15.49 5.68 -9.66
C PRO A 440 16.93 5.96 -9.17
N HIS A 441 17.23 5.75 -7.89
CA HIS A 441 18.45 6.31 -7.26
C HIS A 441 19.46 5.29 -6.75
N TRP A 442 19.30 4.01 -7.07
CA TRP A 442 20.16 2.99 -6.48
C TRP A 442 21.59 2.97 -7.06
N LEU A 443 21.82 3.44 -8.29
CA LEU A 443 23.12 3.38 -8.96
C LEU A 443 24.25 4.12 -8.21
N SER A 444 23.93 5.18 -7.45
CA SER A 444 24.91 5.92 -6.63
C SER A 444 25.13 5.30 -5.24
N SER A 445 24.26 4.37 -4.82
CA SER A 445 24.33 3.73 -3.51
C SER A 445 25.46 2.69 -3.42
N THR A 446 25.82 2.29 -2.19
CA THR A 446 26.87 1.30 -1.96
C THR A 446 26.49 -0.10 -2.43
N PHE A 447 25.23 -0.50 -2.20
CA PHE A 447 24.71 -1.78 -2.68
C PHE A 447 24.54 -1.75 -4.19
N GLY A 448 24.16 -0.61 -4.75
CA GLY A 448 23.92 -0.46 -6.18
C GLY A 448 25.17 -0.66 -7.03
N LYS A 449 26.32 -0.13 -6.59
CA LYS A 449 27.58 -0.38 -7.30
C LYS A 449 27.96 -1.85 -7.34
N GLN A 450 27.75 -2.56 -6.23
CA GLN A 450 27.98 -4.00 -6.17
C GLN A 450 26.98 -4.76 -7.05
N LEU A 451 25.69 -4.41 -6.98
CA LEU A 451 24.63 -4.99 -7.80
C LEU A 451 24.91 -4.80 -9.29
N LEU A 452 25.26 -3.59 -9.72
CA LEU A 452 25.59 -3.28 -11.11
C LEU A 452 26.80 -4.10 -11.58
N GLY A 453 27.86 -4.19 -10.77
CA GLY A 453 29.02 -5.03 -11.08
C GLY A 453 28.63 -6.49 -11.33
N LEU A 454 27.81 -7.06 -10.43
CA LEU A 454 27.31 -8.43 -10.56
C LEU A 454 26.46 -8.64 -11.83
N ILE A 455 25.63 -7.67 -12.19
CA ILE A 455 24.80 -7.72 -13.40
C ILE A 455 25.70 -7.68 -14.64
N LEU A 456 26.64 -6.72 -14.71
CA LEU A 456 27.52 -6.53 -15.87
C LEU A 456 28.50 -7.68 -16.10
N GLU A 457 28.80 -8.48 -15.08
CA GLU A 457 29.58 -9.72 -15.25
C GLU A 457 28.85 -10.82 -16.03
N THR A 458 27.51 -10.77 -16.09
CA THR A 458 26.69 -11.86 -16.66
C THR A 458 25.72 -11.44 -17.73
N ALA A 459 25.37 -10.16 -17.79
CA ALA A 459 24.48 -9.59 -18.78
C ALA A 459 25.06 -8.29 -19.34
N ALA A 460 24.91 -8.12 -20.65
CA ALA A 460 25.21 -6.87 -21.33
C ALA A 460 24.06 -5.88 -21.09
N LEU A 461 24.37 -4.71 -20.52
CA LEU A 461 23.44 -3.59 -20.46
C LEU A 461 23.37 -2.93 -21.84
N HIS A 462 22.17 -2.83 -22.41
CA HIS A 462 21.95 -2.22 -23.73
C HIS A 462 21.38 -0.82 -23.63
N LYS A 463 20.32 -0.66 -22.82
CA LYS A 463 19.62 0.62 -22.68
C LYS A 463 19.28 0.94 -21.24
N LEU A 464 19.33 2.23 -20.91
CA LEU A 464 19.00 2.76 -19.61
C LEU A 464 18.11 4.00 -19.77
N TYR A 465 16.97 4.01 -19.12
CA TYR A 465 16.02 5.12 -19.17
C TYR A 465 15.76 5.65 -17.76
N ARG A 466 15.85 6.98 -17.61
CA ARG A 466 15.34 7.66 -16.42
C ARG A 466 13.92 8.14 -16.66
N GLN A 467 13.01 7.72 -15.80
CA GLN A 467 11.68 8.32 -15.67
C GLN A 467 11.62 9.10 -14.35
N GLU A 468 10.56 9.87 -14.12
CA GLU A 468 10.46 10.75 -12.94
C GLU A 468 10.75 9.99 -11.63
N ASN A 469 10.12 8.82 -11.44
CA ASN A 469 10.21 8.02 -10.22
C ASN A 469 10.74 6.60 -10.44
N SER A 470 11.42 6.33 -11.56
CA SER A 470 11.91 4.98 -11.85
C SER A 470 13.11 4.96 -12.80
N LEU A 471 13.81 3.83 -12.80
CA LEU A 471 14.91 3.51 -13.69
C LEU A 471 14.60 2.21 -14.44
N ARG A 472 14.50 2.29 -15.76
CA ARG A 472 14.26 1.12 -16.63
C ARG A 472 15.59 0.65 -17.22
N LEU A 473 15.88 -0.63 -17.05
CA LEU A 473 17.08 -1.29 -17.55
C LEU A 473 16.71 -2.33 -18.61
N GLN A 474 17.36 -2.25 -19.78
CA GLN A 474 17.30 -3.31 -20.78
C GLN A 474 18.64 -4.06 -20.83
N LEU A 475 18.58 -5.34 -20.50
CA LEU A 475 19.75 -6.22 -20.41
C LEU A 475 19.58 -7.43 -21.34
N ARG A 476 20.69 -8.00 -21.79
CA ARG A 476 20.69 -9.32 -22.44
C ARG A 476 21.75 -10.20 -21.81
N LYS A 477 21.39 -11.41 -21.38
CA LYS A 477 22.32 -12.37 -20.80
C LYS A 477 23.20 -12.96 -21.90
N SER A 478 24.39 -12.38 -22.09
CA SER A 478 25.34 -12.79 -23.11
C SER A 478 26.76 -12.68 -22.59
N GLN A 479 27.63 -13.58 -23.04
CA GLN A 479 29.08 -13.47 -22.80
C GLN A 479 29.74 -12.42 -23.72
N GLN A 480 29.06 -12.02 -24.80
CA GLN A 480 29.50 -10.93 -25.64
C GLN A 480 29.01 -9.62 -25.02
N ALA A 481 29.95 -8.77 -24.61
CA ALA A 481 29.64 -7.42 -24.17
C ALA A 481 28.98 -6.64 -25.32
N ALA A 482 27.96 -5.85 -25.01
CA ALA A 482 27.47 -4.84 -25.95
C ALA A 482 28.64 -3.93 -26.35
N ALA A 483 28.67 -3.44 -27.59
CA ALA A 483 29.69 -2.47 -27.98
C ALA A 483 29.50 -1.16 -27.19
N GLU A 484 28.25 -0.72 -27.07
CA GLU A 484 27.85 0.52 -26.43
C GLU A 484 26.56 0.35 -25.62
N VAL A 485 26.39 1.21 -24.62
CA VAL A 485 25.19 1.35 -23.81
C VAL A 485 24.51 2.67 -24.17
N GLU A 486 23.24 2.61 -24.55
CA GLU A 486 22.43 3.80 -24.82
C GLU A 486 21.73 4.29 -23.55
N ILE A 487 21.86 5.59 -23.27
CA ILE A 487 21.31 6.24 -22.09
C ILE A 487 20.34 7.32 -22.56
N VAL A 488 19.06 7.13 -22.27
CA VAL A 488 18.01 8.06 -22.68
C VAL A 488 17.80 9.10 -21.57
N HIS A 489 18.06 10.36 -21.90
CA HIS A 489 17.92 11.51 -21.01
C HIS A 489 17.03 12.57 -21.69
N GLY A 490 15.77 12.65 -21.26
CA GLY A 490 14.77 13.48 -21.94
C GLY A 490 14.55 13.02 -23.39
N ARG A 491 14.81 13.90 -24.36
CA ARG A 491 14.75 13.59 -25.80
C ARG A 491 16.09 13.15 -26.40
N GLN A 492 17.16 13.13 -25.60
CA GLN A 492 18.52 12.84 -26.07
C GLN A 492 18.93 11.41 -25.76
N VAL A 493 19.81 10.86 -26.60
CA VAL A 493 20.44 9.56 -26.42
C VAL A 493 21.95 9.76 -26.29
N ARG A 494 22.49 9.42 -25.13
CA ARG A 494 23.94 9.40 -24.85
C ARG A 494 24.47 7.98 -25.01
N ARG A 495 25.70 7.82 -25.47
CA ARG A 495 26.33 6.50 -25.68
C ARG A 495 27.59 6.37 -24.85
N ILE A 496 27.74 5.23 -24.19
CA ILE A 496 28.93 4.90 -23.39
C ILE A 496 29.48 3.56 -23.87
N ALA A 497 30.79 3.50 -24.13
CA ALA A 497 31.45 2.25 -24.50
C ALA A 497 31.39 1.25 -23.34
N ALA A 498 30.91 0.02 -23.57
CA ALA A 498 30.72 -0.95 -22.49
C ALA A 498 32.04 -1.34 -21.80
N LYS A 499 33.17 -1.27 -22.52
CA LYS A 499 34.51 -1.48 -21.96
C LYS A 499 34.82 -0.52 -20.80
N GLN A 500 34.36 0.73 -20.86
CA GLN A 500 34.56 1.71 -19.79
C GLN A 500 33.78 1.32 -18.53
N LEU A 501 32.57 0.78 -18.69
CA LEU A 501 31.75 0.30 -17.57
C LEU A 501 32.36 -0.94 -16.90
N GLN A 502 32.93 -1.86 -17.69
CA GLN A 502 33.63 -3.05 -17.18
C GLN A 502 34.90 -2.70 -16.37
N GLN A 503 35.53 -1.56 -16.66
CA GLN A 503 36.70 -1.06 -15.92
C GLN A 503 36.33 -0.35 -14.60
N GLY A 504 35.06 -0.41 -14.18
CA GLY A 504 34.61 0.13 -12.89
C GLY A 504 34.06 1.55 -12.96
N ALA A 505 33.89 2.14 -14.14
CA ALA A 505 33.34 3.49 -14.30
C ALA A 505 31.80 3.54 -14.20
N GLY A 506 31.21 2.82 -13.24
CA GLY A 506 29.75 2.75 -13.07
C GLY A 506 29.10 4.12 -12.74
N SER A 507 29.89 5.06 -12.21
CA SER A 507 29.46 6.45 -12.00
C SER A 507 29.11 7.17 -13.30
N LEU A 508 29.70 6.77 -14.44
CA LEU A 508 29.37 7.35 -15.74
C LEU A 508 27.90 7.14 -16.11
N LEU A 509 27.27 6.03 -15.69
CA LEU A 509 25.83 5.83 -15.88
C LEU A 509 25.04 6.87 -15.09
N VAL A 510 25.39 7.09 -13.82
CA VAL A 510 24.71 8.07 -12.95
C VAL A 510 24.84 9.47 -13.52
N LEU A 511 26.04 9.83 -13.97
CA LEU A 511 26.34 11.14 -14.54
C LEU A 511 25.61 11.33 -15.88
N ALA A 512 25.63 10.33 -16.75
CA ALA A 512 24.92 10.39 -18.03
C ALA A 512 23.40 10.52 -17.86
N LEU A 513 22.82 9.97 -16.79
CA LEU A 513 21.40 10.08 -16.47
C LEU A 513 20.99 11.38 -15.78
N ALA A 514 21.93 12.23 -15.37
CA ALA A 514 21.63 13.36 -14.48
C ALA A 514 22.25 14.70 -14.91
N LEU A 515 23.40 14.69 -15.57
CA LEU A 515 24.11 15.93 -15.92
C LEU A 515 23.42 16.67 -17.07
N HIS A 516 23.43 18.00 -17.01
CA HIS A 516 23.13 18.87 -18.16
C HIS A 516 24.06 18.55 -19.34
N GLU A 517 23.61 18.82 -20.56
CA GLU A 517 24.34 18.48 -21.79
C GLU A 517 25.73 19.11 -21.84
N ASP A 518 25.86 20.39 -21.47
CA ASP A 518 27.15 21.09 -21.48
C ASP A 518 28.19 20.43 -20.58
N ILE A 519 27.77 20.01 -19.38
CA ILE A 519 28.66 19.34 -18.42
C ILE A 519 28.98 17.92 -18.88
N TRP A 520 28.01 17.22 -19.46
CA TRP A 520 28.24 15.90 -20.05
C TRP A 520 29.26 15.98 -21.21
N ASN A 521 29.16 17.01 -22.05
CA ASN A 521 30.11 17.26 -23.14
C ASN A 521 31.53 17.53 -22.64
N MET A 522 31.70 18.09 -21.43
CA MET A 522 33.04 18.21 -20.82
C MET A 522 33.66 16.85 -20.50
N ILE A 523 32.87 15.83 -20.15
CA ILE A 523 33.35 14.45 -19.93
C ILE A 523 33.67 13.79 -21.26
N VAL A 524 32.76 13.90 -22.25
CA VAL A 524 32.93 13.31 -23.59
C VAL A 524 34.16 13.89 -24.31
N ASN A 525 34.36 15.21 -24.22
CA ASN A 525 35.48 15.90 -24.85
C ASN A 525 36.79 15.81 -24.06
N GLY A 526 36.82 15.06 -22.95
CA GLY A 526 38.03 14.85 -22.16
C GLY A 526 38.52 16.08 -21.41
N LYS A 527 37.64 17.02 -21.03
CA LYS A 527 37.98 18.09 -20.08
C LYS A 527 37.85 17.63 -18.62
N LEU A 528 37.02 16.61 -18.39
CA LEU A 528 36.83 15.97 -17.09
C LEU A 528 37.01 14.46 -17.25
N HIS A 529 37.87 13.87 -16.43
CA HIS A 529 38.22 12.45 -16.52
C HIS A 529 37.72 11.68 -15.28
N PRO A 530 36.95 10.60 -15.46
CA PRO A 530 36.63 9.70 -14.34
C PRO A 530 37.91 9.04 -13.83
N VAL A 531 38.13 9.11 -12.52
CA VAL A 531 39.35 8.56 -11.92
C VAL A 531 39.13 7.12 -11.45
N THR A 532 40.14 6.29 -11.68
CA THR A 532 40.23 4.90 -11.22
C THR A 532 41.48 4.72 -10.36
N SER A 533 41.59 3.59 -9.66
CA SER A 533 42.79 3.28 -8.87
C SER A 533 44.08 3.29 -9.70
N GLN A 534 43.99 3.03 -11.01
CA GLN A 534 45.13 3.05 -11.94
C GLN A 534 45.50 4.47 -12.40
N THR A 535 44.52 5.38 -12.51
CA THR A 535 44.73 6.75 -13.01
C THR A 535 44.92 7.79 -11.90
N TRP A 536 44.86 7.39 -10.63
CA TRP A 536 45.00 8.29 -9.47
C TRP A 536 46.43 8.81 -9.25
N THR A 537 47.45 8.19 -9.84
CA THR A 537 48.86 8.50 -9.56
C THR A 537 49.18 9.99 -9.74
N ASP A 538 49.69 10.61 -8.68
CA ASP A 538 50.18 12.00 -8.60
C ASP A 538 49.15 13.16 -8.72
N LEU A 539 47.88 12.95 -8.36
CA LEU A 539 46.91 14.06 -8.27
C LEU A 539 47.13 14.94 -7.02
N PRO A 540 47.20 16.29 -7.16
CA PRO A 540 47.38 17.19 -6.02
C PRO A 540 46.14 17.26 -5.13
N GLU A 541 46.20 16.66 -3.93
CA GLU A 541 45.06 16.56 -3.00
C GLU A 541 44.52 17.93 -2.53
N ALA A 542 45.40 18.91 -2.33
CA ALA A 542 45.00 20.26 -1.96
C ALA A 542 44.18 20.95 -3.07
N GLY A 543 44.62 20.80 -4.33
CA GLY A 543 43.88 21.28 -5.50
C GLY A 543 42.53 20.60 -5.68
N LEU A 544 42.44 19.30 -5.37
CA LEU A 544 41.20 18.53 -5.40
C LEU A 544 40.18 19.01 -4.36
N LEU A 545 40.61 19.34 -3.14
CA LEU A 545 39.71 19.90 -2.12
C LEU A 545 39.15 21.25 -2.54
N LEU A 546 39.97 22.09 -3.18
CA LEU A 546 39.53 23.37 -3.72
C LEU A 546 38.56 23.17 -4.89
N PHE A 547 38.83 22.20 -5.77
CA PHE A 547 37.89 21.83 -6.84
C PHE A 547 36.53 21.39 -6.26
N LEU A 548 36.49 20.52 -5.25
CA LEU A 548 35.25 20.09 -4.60
C LEU A 548 34.46 21.24 -3.94
N ARG A 549 35.08 22.40 -3.73
CA ARG A 549 34.42 23.61 -3.19
C ARG A 549 33.87 24.54 -4.27
N THR A 550 34.25 24.38 -5.54
CA THR A 550 33.66 25.06 -6.70
C THR A 550 32.20 24.62 -6.88
N GLY A 551 31.38 25.45 -7.54
CA GLY A 551 30.02 25.09 -7.92
C GLY A 551 29.97 23.80 -8.74
N LEU A 552 30.84 23.67 -9.74
CA LEU A 552 30.93 22.47 -10.59
C LEU A 552 31.33 21.22 -9.78
N GLY A 553 32.36 21.32 -8.93
CA GLY A 553 32.83 20.21 -8.11
C GLY A 553 31.80 19.74 -7.08
N ARG A 554 31.09 20.67 -6.44
CA ARG A 554 29.96 20.35 -5.54
C ARG A 554 28.83 19.66 -6.28
N TYR A 555 28.47 20.17 -7.46
CA TYR A 555 27.40 19.60 -8.28
C TYR A 555 27.74 18.18 -8.75
N LEU A 556 28.95 17.96 -9.31
CA LEU A 556 29.40 16.61 -9.71
C LEU A 556 29.44 15.65 -8.53
N TRP A 557 29.89 16.11 -7.35
CA TRP A 557 29.88 15.31 -6.14
C TRP A 557 28.46 14.96 -5.70
N GLN A 558 27.54 15.92 -5.68
CA GLN A 558 26.15 15.72 -5.31
C GLN A 558 25.50 14.66 -6.19
N VAL A 559 25.71 14.73 -7.51
CA VAL A 559 25.18 13.76 -8.47
C VAL A 559 25.82 12.39 -8.31
N ALA A 560 27.16 12.30 -8.33
CA ALA A 560 27.87 11.01 -8.29
C ALA A 560 27.69 10.27 -6.96
N SER A 561 27.66 11.00 -5.85
CA SER A 561 27.54 10.43 -4.50
C SER A 561 26.10 10.20 -4.04
N GLY A 562 25.11 10.71 -4.78
CA GLY A 562 23.70 10.67 -4.38
C GLY A 562 23.41 11.57 -3.18
N GLY A 563 23.96 12.79 -3.16
CA GLY A 563 23.70 13.80 -2.13
C GLY A 563 24.46 13.62 -0.82
N ARG A 564 25.57 12.88 -0.81
CA ARG A 564 26.39 12.74 0.41
C ARG A 564 27.14 14.04 0.73
N PRO A 565 27.46 14.29 2.02
CA PRO A 565 28.34 15.38 2.37
C PRO A 565 29.70 15.23 1.69
N LEU A 566 30.37 16.36 1.44
CA LEU A 566 31.72 16.38 0.89
C LEU A 566 32.69 15.55 1.77
N PRO A 567 33.62 14.82 1.17
CA PRO A 567 34.55 13.97 1.91
C PRO A 567 35.52 14.81 2.75
N ARG A 568 35.84 14.31 3.95
CA ARG A 568 36.91 14.88 4.79
C ARG A 568 38.27 14.59 4.17
N ARG A 569 39.29 15.41 4.47
CA ARG A 569 40.69 15.23 4.01
C ARG A 569 41.19 13.79 4.13
N THR A 570 40.98 13.17 5.29
CA THR A 570 41.43 11.80 5.59
C THR A 570 40.75 10.70 4.76
N ALA A 571 39.57 10.97 4.19
CA ALA A 571 38.81 10.01 3.40
C ALA A 571 38.68 10.42 1.92
N LEU A 572 39.29 11.53 1.51
CA LEU A 572 39.14 12.16 0.19
C LEU A 572 39.43 11.18 -0.94
N ARG A 573 40.63 10.59 -0.94
CA ARG A 573 41.05 9.62 -1.95
C ARG A 573 40.08 8.44 -2.06
N ASN A 574 39.75 7.83 -0.93
CA ASN A 574 38.91 6.63 -0.91
C ASN A 574 37.50 6.93 -1.41
N GLU A 575 36.91 8.05 -1.01
CA GLU A 575 35.56 8.42 -1.42
C GLU A 575 35.54 8.89 -2.89
N VAL A 576 36.50 9.68 -3.36
CA VAL A 576 36.56 10.11 -4.77
C VAL A 576 36.76 8.91 -5.70
N LEU A 577 37.66 7.98 -5.36
CA LEU A 577 37.84 6.73 -6.11
C LEU A 577 36.59 5.86 -6.10
N ARG A 578 35.96 5.73 -4.92
CA ARG A 578 34.73 4.96 -4.78
C ARG A 578 33.59 5.52 -5.61
N GLN A 579 33.49 6.84 -5.74
CA GLN A 579 32.50 7.52 -6.57
C GLN A 579 32.92 7.65 -8.03
N SER A 580 34.16 7.31 -8.39
CA SER A 580 34.75 7.54 -9.72
C SER A 580 34.39 8.94 -10.24
N LEU A 581 34.63 9.95 -9.40
CA LEU A 581 34.26 11.35 -9.69
C LEU A 581 35.05 11.85 -10.91
N PRO A 582 34.42 12.53 -11.88
CA PRO A 582 35.13 13.19 -12.96
C PRO A 582 35.93 14.38 -12.42
N LEU A 583 37.23 14.40 -12.66
CA LEU A 583 38.13 15.46 -12.23
C LEU A 583 38.74 16.19 -13.43
N PRO A 584 39.07 17.49 -13.30
CA PRO A 584 39.95 18.17 -14.24
C PRO A 584 41.34 17.55 -14.26
N ASP A 585 42.08 17.84 -15.32
CA ASP A 585 43.46 17.41 -15.44
C ASP A 585 44.36 17.91 -14.31
N ARG A 586 45.45 17.16 -14.09
CA ARG A 586 46.47 17.44 -13.07
C ARG A 586 46.98 18.89 -13.13
N GLN A 587 47.16 19.45 -14.33
CA GLN A 587 47.64 20.82 -14.51
C GLN A 587 46.65 21.85 -13.91
N ILE A 588 45.34 21.63 -14.08
CA ILE A 588 44.30 22.51 -13.57
C ILE A 588 44.23 22.41 -12.04
N LEU A 589 44.27 21.19 -11.51
CA LEU A 589 44.27 20.97 -10.06
C LEU A 589 45.52 21.58 -9.39
N ALA A 590 46.70 21.50 -10.02
CA ALA A 590 47.91 22.16 -9.52
C ALA A 590 47.77 23.69 -9.50
N LYS A 591 47.18 24.30 -10.53
CA LYS A 591 46.88 25.74 -10.56
C LYS A 591 45.92 26.16 -9.45
N LEU A 592 44.86 25.38 -9.21
CA LEU A 592 43.95 25.63 -8.09
C LEU A 592 44.67 25.58 -6.73
N GLN A 593 45.59 24.62 -6.54
CA GLN A 593 46.39 24.53 -5.31
C GLN A 593 47.24 25.80 -5.06
N HIS A 594 47.77 26.45 -6.10
CA HIS A 594 48.57 27.67 -5.96
C HIS A 594 47.79 28.90 -5.47
N LEU A 595 46.45 28.88 -5.57
CA LEU A 595 45.60 29.97 -5.05
C LEU A 595 45.63 30.03 -3.51
N GLN A 596 45.79 28.88 -2.85
CA GLN A 596 45.89 28.79 -1.39
C GLN A 596 47.27 29.23 -0.86
N ALA A 597 48.28 29.32 -1.73
CA ALA A 597 49.64 29.68 -1.33
C ALA A 597 49.88 31.20 -1.24
N LYS A 598 48.95 32.04 -1.75
CA LYS A 598 49.12 33.50 -1.80
C LYS A 598 48.48 34.26 -0.63
N ASP A 599 47.44 33.72 -0.01
CA ASP A 599 46.75 34.31 1.15
C ASP A 599 46.51 33.22 2.21
N GLN A 600 46.75 33.51 3.49
CA GLN A 600 46.53 32.55 4.60
C GLN A 600 45.04 32.24 4.87
N SER A 601 44.12 32.90 4.15
CA SER A 601 42.68 32.66 4.21
C SER A 601 42.23 31.69 3.10
N GLU A 602 41.30 30.79 3.41
CA GLU A 602 40.76 29.87 2.40
C GLU A 602 39.98 30.65 1.32
N PRO A 603 40.26 30.42 0.01
CA PRO A 603 39.61 31.16 -1.07
C PRO A 603 38.10 30.86 -1.13
N ASN A 604 37.29 31.91 -1.33
CA ASN A 604 35.83 31.81 -1.45
C ASN A 604 35.44 31.11 -2.78
N ALA A 605 34.28 30.46 -2.80
CA ALA A 605 33.77 29.68 -3.93
C ALA A 605 33.68 30.48 -5.25
N SER A 606 33.28 31.75 -5.19
CA SER A 606 33.19 32.62 -6.39
C SER A 606 34.53 32.87 -7.07
N LEU A 607 35.62 32.98 -6.30
CA LEU A 607 36.98 33.12 -6.84
C LEU A 607 37.42 31.80 -7.50
N LEU A 608 37.15 30.67 -6.84
CA LEU A 608 37.45 29.34 -7.37
C LEU A 608 36.69 29.06 -8.68
N ASP A 609 35.42 29.44 -8.76
CA ASP A 609 34.59 29.28 -9.97
C ASP A 609 35.10 30.15 -11.13
N ARG A 610 35.53 31.39 -10.84
CA ARG A 610 36.14 32.28 -11.85
C ARG A 610 37.44 31.72 -12.40
N GLU A 611 38.31 31.23 -11.52
CA GLU A 611 39.58 30.59 -11.93
C GLU A 611 39.34 29.30 -12.70
N LEU A 612 38.39 28.46 -12.28
CA LEU A 612 38.04 27.24 -12.98
C LEU A 612 37.51 27.53 -14.40
N ALA A 613 36.71 28.60 -14.57
CA ALA A 613 36.19 29.02 -15.87
C ALA A 613 37.29 29.50 -16.84
N LEU A 614 38.40 30.05 -16.35
CA LEU A 614 39.54 30.42 -17.21
C LEU A 614 40.20 29.20 -17.87
N TYR A 615 40.18 28.04 -17.21
CA TYR A 615 40.83 26.83 -17.71
C TYR A 615 39.87 25.89 -18.45
N LEU A 616 38.62 25.78 -18.02
CA LEU A 616 37.63 24.88 -18.62
C LEU A 616 36.73 25.55 -19.68
N GLY A 617 36.76 26.88 -19.75
CA GLY A 617 35.81 27.70 -20.51
C GLY A 617 34.63 28.17 -19.64
N PRO A 618 33.69 28.96 -20.21
CA PRO A 618 32.52 29.43 -19.48
C PRO A 618 31.76 28.25 -18.89
N LEU A 619 31.59 28.27 -17.56
CA LEU A 619 30.85 27.23 -16.85
C LEU A 619 29.35 27.41 -17.11
N PRO A 620 28.63 26.34 -17.47
CA PRO A 620 27.18 26.41 -17.68
C PRO A 620 26.45 26.75 -16.39
N GLU A 621 25.27 27.36 -16.50
CA GLU A 621 24.39 27.57 -15.34
C GLU A 621 24.02 26.21 -14.75
N LEU A 622 24.39 26.00 -13.48
CA LEU A 622 24.11 24.76 -12.78
C LEU A 622 22.64 24.77 -12.34
N PRO A 623 21.90 23.66 -12.52
CA PRO A 623 20.56 23.54 -11.97
C PRO A 623 20.60 23.80 -10.46
N ALA A 624 19.64 24.56 -9.93
CA ALA A 624 19.47 24.70 -8.49
C ALA A 624 19.43 23.29 -7.89
N ALA A 625 20.28 23.04 -6.89
CA ALA A 625 20.44 21.74 -6.27
C ALA A 625 19.06 21.19 -5.92
N ALA A 626 18.59 20.19 -6.67
CA ALA A 626 17.37 19.49 -6.34
C ALA A 626 17.58 18.94 -4.93
N SER A 627 16.81 19.46 -3.97
CA SER A 627 16.76 18.95 -2.61
C SER A 627 16.65 17.44 -2.72
N SER A 628 17.61 16.74 -2.14
CA SER A 628 17.55 15.28 -2.03
C SER A 628 16.23 14.97 -1.34
N VAL A 629 15.24 14.56 -2.12
CA VAL A 629 14.01 13.98 -1.61
C VAL A 629 14.47 12.70 -0.93
N THR A 630 14.66 12.79 0.38
CA THR A 630 14.56 11.61 1.23
C THR A 630 13.21 11.00 0.88
N ASP A 631 13.24 9.86 0.18
CA ASP A 631 12.08 9.01 -0.07
C ASP A 631 11.48 8.58 1.27
N HIS A 632 10.74 9.50 1.87
CA HIS A 632 9.66 9.18 2.78
C HIS A 632 8.43 9.16 1.89
N THR A 633 8.11 7.96 1.40
CA THR A 633 6.80 7.66 0.87
C THR A 633 5.80 7.90 2.00
N GLU A 634 5.35 9.15 2.13
CA GLU A 634 4.15 9.50 2.88
C GLU A 634 2.99 8.92 2.07
N HIS A 635 2.64 7.68 2.38
CA HIS A 635 1.26 7.27 2.16
C HIS A 635 0.44 8.11 3.11
N ALA A 636 -0.51 8.88 2.56
CA ALA A 636 -1.52 9.60 3.32
C ALA A 636 -2.24 8.59 4.21
N ALA A 637 -1.77 8.47 5.45
CA ALA A 637 -2.48 7.78 6.50
C ALA A 637 -3.74 8.60 6.80
N LEU A 638 -4.85 7.92 7.07
CA LEU A 638 -5.96 8.55 7.79
C LEU A 638 -5.39 9.28 9.01
N PRO A 639 -5.92 10.45 9.40
CA PRO A 639 -5.45 11.15 10.57
C PRO A 639 -5.51 10.20 11.77
N ASP A 640 -4.34 9.93 12.37
CA ASP A 640 -4.27 9.20 13.62
C ASP A 640 -5.13 9.96 14.64
N THR A 641 -6.09 9.26 15.25
CA THR A 641 -6.86 9.83 16.35
C THR A 641 -5.88 10.19 17.47
N PRO A 642 -5.94 11.40 18.06
CA PRO A 642 -5.04 11.80 19.13
C PRO A 642 -4.98 10.74 20.24
N GLU A 643 -3.77 10.44 20.75
CA GLU A 643 -3.55 9.37 21.75
C GLU A 643 -4.51 9.51 22.96
N GLN A 644 -4.83 10.74 23.37
CA GLN A 644 -5.74 11.02 24.48
C GLN A 644 -7.18 10.58 24.20
N GLU A 645 -7.71 10.84 23.01
CA GLU A 645 -9.06 10.40 22.62
C GLU A 645 -9.13 8.87 22.53
N VAL A 646 -8.07 8.24 22.02
CA VAL A 646 -7.96 6.76 21.98
C VAL A 646 -7.99 6.19 23.40
N ILE A 647 -7.21 6.77 24.33
CA ILE A 647 -7.16 6.34 25.73
C ILE A 647 -8.53 6.45 26.41
N GLU A 648 -9.22 7.57 26.23
CA GLU A 648 -10.53 7.84 26.84
C GLU A 648 -11.58 6.85 26.31
N ALA A 649 -11.71 6.73 24.98
CA ALA A 649 -12.66 5.82 24.34
C ALA A 649 -12.38 4.34 24.67
N VAL A 650 -11.11 3.94 24.80
CA VAL A 650 -10.75 2.58 25.24
C VAL A 650 -11.11 2.38 26.71
N CYS A 651 -10.92 3.39 27.56
CA CYS A 651 -11.26 3.29 28.97
C CYS A 651 -12.77 3.10 29.21
N GLU A 652 -13.59 3.88 28.52
CA GLU A 652 -15.05 3.81 28.62
C GLU A 652 -15.60 2.45 28.16
N GLN A 653 -14.96 1.82 27.17
CA GLN A 653 -15.47 0.59 26.57
C GLN A 653 -14.91 -0.68 27.23
N VAL A 654 -13.61 -0.74 27.50
CA VAL A 654 -12.95 -1.96 28.00
C VAL A 654 -13.11 -2.14 29.51
N PHE A 655 -13.16 -1.04 30.27
CA PHE A 655 -13.25 -1.07 31.73
C PHE A 655 -14.63 -0.65 32.26
N ARG A 656 -15.66 -0.68 31.40
CA ARG A 656 -17.05 -0.33 31.76
C ARG A 656 -17.56 -1.12 32.97
N ASP A 657 -17.22 -2.41 33.02
CA ASP A 657 -17.66 -3.34 34.06
C ASP A 657 -16.69 -3.40 35.26
N GLY A 658 -15.69 -2.50 35.30
CA GLY A 658 -14.65 -2.46 36.32
C GLY A 658 -13.47 -3.39 36.05
N THR A 659 -12.51 -3.40 36.98
CA THR A 659 -11.33 -4.29 36.94
C THR A 659 -11.54 -5.48 37.88
N PRO A 660 -11.11 -6.70 37.51
CA PRO A 660 -11.24 -7.87 38.38
C PRO A 660 -10.36 -7.72 39.63
N ILE A 661 -10.97 -7.86 40.82
CA ILE A 661 -10.29 -7.79 42.12
C ILE A 661 -10.13 -9.20 42.69
N PHE A 662 -8.90 -9.61 42.93
CA PHE A 662 -8.57 -10.92 43.46
C PHE A 662 -8.05 -10.82 44.91
N PRO A 663 -8.43 -11.74 45.82
CA PRO A 663 -9.32 -12.90 45.63
C PRO A 663 -10.82 -12.58 45.77
N ASP A 664 -11.14 -11.37 46.25
CA ASP A 664 -12.46 -10.97 46.77
C ASP A 664 -13.63 -11.25 45.80
N HIS A 665 -13.50 -10.91 44.51
CA HIS A 665 -14.57 -11.14 43.51
C HIS A 665 -14.83 -12.63 43.20
N TYR A 666 -13.92 -13.53 43.55
CA TYR A 666 -13.97 -14.94 43.15
C TYR A 666 -14.36 -15.87 44.31
N LEU A 667 -14.42 -15.33 45.54
CA LEU A 667 -14.83 -16.07 46.74
C LEU A 667 -16.35 -16.12 46.93
N TYR A 668 -17.13 -15.29 46.22
CA TYR A 668 -18.59 -15.22 46.37
C TYR A 668 -19.33 -16.54 46.13
N ASP A 669 -18.80 -17.41 45.26
CA ASP A 669 -19.41 -18.70 44.93
C ASP A 669 -19.18 -19.79 46.00
N TYR A 670 -18.38 -19.50 47.03
CA TYR A 670 -18.03 -20.45 48.09
C TYR A 670 -18.68 -20.06 49.41
N TYR A 671 -19.45 -20.99 49.98
CA TYR A 671 -20.11 -20.76 51.27
C TYR A 671 -19.11 -20.91 52.43
N ARG A 672 -18.66 -19.78 52.98
CA ARG A 672 -17.77 -19.66 54.16
C ARG A 672 -16.53 -20.58 54.12
N PRO A 673 -15.64 -20.43 53.12
CA PRO A 673 -14.37 -21.15 53.11
C PRO A 673 -13.51 -20.76 54.32
N GLU A 674 -12.71 -21.70 54.83
CA GLU A 674 -11.68 -21.39 55.83
C GLU A 674 -10.55 -20.60 55.16
N LEU A 675 -10.19 -19.44 55.73
CA LEU A 675 -9.23 -18.50 55.15
C LEU A 675 -7.98 -18.37 56.03
N ARG A 676 -6.83 -18.18 55.38
CA ARG A 676 -5.54 -17.87 56.01
C ARG A 676 -5.06 -16.50 55.55
N THR A 677 -4.70 -15.65 56.50
CA THR A 677 -4.19 -14.30 56.23
C THR A 677 -2.68 -14.32 56.01
N TYR A 678 -2.25 -13.66 54.93
CA TYR A 678 -0.84 -13.40 54.60
C TYR A 678 -0.59 -11.90 54.57
N VAL A 679 0.57 -11.44 55.07
CA VAL A 679 0.94 -10.02 55.10
C VAL A 679 2.27 -9.84 54.37
N PHE A 680 2.34 -8.85 53.47
CA PHE A 680 3.54 -8.51 52.72
C PHE A 680 3.63 -7.01 52.44
N ASP A 681 4.86 -6.50 52.45
CA ASP A 681 5.17 -5.07 52.30
C ASP A 681 5.80 -4.71 50.93
N SER A 682 6.00 -5.70 50.06
CA SER A 682 6.53 -5.50 48.70
C SER A 682 6.18 -6.68 47.78
N PRO A 683 6.33 -6.52 46.43
CA PRO A 683 6.06 -7.58 45.48
C PRO A 683 6.89 -8.83 45.76
N LEU A 684 6.24 -9.99 45.63
CA LEU A 684 6.79 -11.29 45.98
C LEU A 684 7.33 -12.04 44.75
N THR A 685 8.33 -12.89 44.96
CA THR A 685 8.92 -13.78 43.94
C THR A 685 9.14 -15.18 44.50
N ILE A 686 8.89 -16.23 43.69
CA ILE A 686 9.15 -17.63 44.08
C ILE A 686 10.64 -17.92 43.93
N GLN A 687 11.29 -18.44 44.97
CA GLN A 687 12.72 -18.76 44.98
C GLN A 687 13.00 -20.26 44.85
N GLY A 688 12.13 -21.12 45.39
CA GLY A 688 12.32 -22.56 45.36
C GLY A 688 11.18 -23.33 46.01
N GLU A 689 11.20 -24.64 45.83
CA GLU A 689 10.24 -25.59 46.40
C GLU A 689 10.98 -26.64 47.23
N PHE A 690 10.50 -26.90 48.44
CA PHE A 690 11.01 -27.97 49.30
C PHE A 690 9.85 -28.67 50.01
N PHE A 691 9.60 -29.95 49.68
CA PHE A 691 8.54 -30.77 50.28
C PHE A 691 7.13 -30.12 50.29
N GLY A 692 6.73 -29.50 49.17
CA GLY A 692 5.41 -28.86 49.03
C GLY A 692 5.27 -27.52 49.75
N LEU A 693 6.33 -27.03 50.39
CA LEU A 693 6.48 -25.67 50.88
C LEU A 693 7.28 -24.86 49.85
N ILE A 694 6.67 -23.77 49.38
CA ILE A 694 7.26 -22.85 48.42
C ILE A 694 7.87 -21.69 49.20
N GLU A 695 9.15 -21.42 48.94
CA GLU A 695 9.82 -20.23 49.47
C GLU A 695 9.49 -19.04 48.59
N VAL A 696 8.82 -18.05 49.19
CA VAL A 696 8.47 -16.79 48.53
C VAL A 696 9.25 -15.67 49.21
N ARG A 697 9.89 -14.81 48.40
CA ARG A 697 10.74 -13.73 48.86
C ARG A 697 10.22 -12.37 48.41
N ASP A 698 10.23 -11.43 49.34
CA ASP A 698 9.91 -10.03 49.07
C ASP A 698 11.11 -9.28 48.43
N ALA A 699 10.88 -8.09 47.87
CA ALA A 699 11.94 -7.29 47.25
C ALA A 699 12.98 -6.75 48.26
N ARG A 700 12.70 -6.86 49.57
CA ARG A 700 13.56 -6.43 50.68
C ARG A 700 14.41 -7.58 51.24
N GLY A 701 14.26 -8.79 50.71
CA GLY A 701 15.04 -9.98 51.06
C GLY A 701 14.40 -10.89 52.11
N ASN A 702 13.23 -10.55 52.65
CA ASN A 702 12.50 -11.38 53.62
C ASN A 702 11.85 -12.57 52.91
N SER A 703 12.07 -13.77 53.43
CA SER A 703 11.54 -15.02 52.90
C SER A 703 10.51 -15.61 53.87
N PHE A 704 9.39 -16.11 53.33
CA PHE A 704 8.43 -16.91 54.10
C PHE A 704 7.94 -18.10 53.29
N GLN A 705 7.47 -19.13 54.00
CA GLN A 705 7.05 -20.39 53.39
C GLN A 705 5.54 -20.42 53.20
N VAL A 706 5.14 -20.83 52.01
CA VAL A 706 3.73 -20.97 51.60
C VAL A 706 3.47 -22.41 51.22
N GLU A 707 2.37 -22.97 51.70
CA GLU A 707 2.00 -24.35 51.40
C GLU A 707 1.32 -24.45 50.04
N GLY A 708 1.93 -25.18 49.10
CA GLY A 708 1.41 -25.35 47.73
C GLY A 708 1.82 -24.24 46.75
N LEU A 709 2.04 -24.65 45.51
CA LEU A 709 2.44 -23.76 44.40
C LEU A 709 1.35 -22.74 44.05
N GLU A 710 0.09 -23.13 44.21
CA GLU A 710 -1.07 -22.34 43.81
C GLU A 710 -1.28 -21.16 44.75
N ALA A 711 -1.13 -21.37 46.05
CA ALA A 711 -1.13 -20.30 47.05
C ALA A 711 0.04 -19.34 46.83
N ALA A 712 1.24 -19.87 46.53
CA ALA A 712 2.40 -19.04 46.21
C ALA A 712 2.18 -18.19 44.94
N GLN A 713 1.61 -18.77 43.88
CA GLN A 713 1.26 -18.04 42.66
C GLN A 713 0.19 -16.97 42.89
N ALA A 714 -0.82 -17.27 43.72
CA ALA A 714 -1.84 -16.31 44.13
C ALA A 714 -1.23 -15.11 44.87
N LEU A 715 -0.31 -15.36 45.80
CA LEU A 715 0.39 -14.31 46.55
C LEU A 715 1.31 -13.45 45.67
N VAL A 716 2.03 -14.07 44.73
CA VAL A 716 2.84 -13.33 43.73
C VAL A 716 1.95 -12.41 42.88
N LEU A 717 0.78 -12.88 42.44
CA LEU A 717 -0.14 -12.05 41.67
C LEU A 717 -0.71 -10.89 42.50
N VAL A 718 -1.21 -11.14 43.71
CA VAL A 718 -1.77 -10.08 44.58
C VAL A 718 -0.72 -9.05 44.96
N SER A 719 0.47 -9.49 45.36
CA SER A 719 1.55 -8.60 45.79
C SER A 719 2.09 -7.71 44.67
N SER A 720 1.80 -8.03 43.41
CA SER A 720 2.10 -7.16 42.26
C SER A 720 1.11 -6.00 42.09
N GLN A 721 -0.07 -6.07 42.73
CA GLN A 721 -1.15 -5.08 42.60
C GLN A 721 -1.35 -4.21 43.83
N ARG A 722 -1.24 -4.79 45.02
CA ARG A 722 -1.45 -4.11 46.31
C ARG A 722 -0.42 -4.56 47.33
N ILE A 723 -0.30 -3.80 48.41
CA ILE A 723 0.54 -4.11 49.58
C ILE A 723 -0.40 -4.25 50.80
N GLY A 724 -0.08 -5.14 51.73
CA GLY A 724 -0.86 -5.34 52.96
C GLY A 724 -1.24 -6.79 53.20
N SER A 725 -2.42 -7.00 53.81
CA SER A 725 -2.94 -8.34 54.13
C SER A 725 -3.86 -8.88 53.02
N VAL A 726 -3.76 -10.18 52.74
CA VAL A 726 -4.71 -10.89 51.88
C VAL A 726 -5.14 -12.20 52.52
N ASP A 727 -6.42 -12.52 52.38
CA ASP A 727 -7.00 -13.77 52.87
C ASP A 727 -7.16 -14.75 51.70
N LEU A 728 -6.52 -15.92 51.80
CA LEU A 728 -6.64 -16.99 50.81
C LEU A 728 -7.26 -18.24 51.45
N PRO A 729 -8.08 -19.02 50.71
CA PRO A 729 -8.60 -20.29 51.21
C PRO A 729 -7.50 -21.27 51.61
N VAL A 730 -7.73 -22.06 52.66
CA VAL A 730 -6.84 -23.18 53.03
C VAL A 730 -6.98 -24.33 52.03
N ASP A 731 -8.18 -24.53 51.48
CA ASP A 731 -8.45 -25.55 50.47
C ASP A 731 -7.80 -25.20 49.13
N ARG A 732 -6.81 -26.02 48.73
CA ARG A 732 -6.07 -25.88 47.48
C ARG A 732 -6.97 -25.94 46.25
N SER A 733 -8.05 -26.73 46.28
CA SER A 733 -8.96 -26.86 45.13
C SER A 733 -9.74 -25.57 44.88
N ILE A 734 -10.09 -24.84 45.95
CA ILE A 734 -10.72 -23.53 45.87
C ILE A 734 -9.72 -22.52 45.30
N ILE A 735 -8.47 -22.49 45.80
CA ILE A 735 -7.40 -21.61 45.28
C ILE A 735 -7.19 -21.81 43.78
N VAL A 736 -7.04 -23.06 43.31
CA VAL A 736 -6.88 -23.38 41.88
C VAL A 736 -8.02 -22.78 41.06
N SER A 737 -9.27 -23.05 41.47
CA SER A 737 -10.46 -22.61 40.76
C SER A 737 -10.57 -21.08 40.67
N ILE A 738 -10.35 -20.35 41.77
CA ILE A 738 -10.42 -18.89 41.77
C ILE A 738 -9.26 -18.26 40.98
N LEU A 739 -8.07 -18.87 41.04
CA LEU A 739 -6.87 -18.41 40.34
C LEU A 739 -7.01 -18.59 38.82
N ASP A 740 -7.55 -19.72 38.38
CA ASP A 740 -7.79 -19.99 36.96
C ASP A 740 -8.85 -19.06 36.38
N ARG A 741 -9.95 -18.83 37.10
CA ARG A 741 -10.98 -17.86 36.69
C ARG A 741 -10.41 -16.44 36.61
N TYR A 742 -9.65 -16.01 37.61
CA TYR A 742 -8.99 -14.70 37.60
C TYR A 742 -8.03 -14.54 36.41
N ARG A 743 -7.18 -15.54 36.14
CA ARG A 743 -6.29 -15.54 34.97
C ARG A 743 -7.06 -15.51 33.66
N GLN A 744 -8.16 -16.26 33.54
CA GLN A 744 -9.00 -16.23 32.36
C GLN A 744 -9.61 -14.85 32.13
N ASP A 745 -10.11 -14.19 33.18
CA ASP A 745 -10.71 -12.87 33.07
C ASP A 745 -9.67 -11.79 32.78
N LEU A 746 -8.46 -11.89 33.35
CA LEU A 746 -7.33 -11.04 32.96
C LEU A 746 -6.92 -11.25 31.49
N ARG A 747 -6.90 -12.49 30.99
CA ARG A 747 -6.60 -12.78 29.59
C ARG A 747 -7.69 -12.24 28.66
N LYS A 748 -8.98 -12.36 29.04
CA LYS A 748 -10.10 -11.76 28.31
C LYS A 748 -9.98 -10.23 28.29
N LEU A 749 -9.74 -9.62 29.45
CA LEU A 749 -9.57 -8.17 29.59
C LEU A 749 -8.39 -7.67 28.74
N ARG A 750 -7.26 -8.37 28.78
CA ARG A 750 -6.09 -8.08 27.93
C ARG A 750 -6.43 -8.21 26.46
N GLY A 751 -7.13 -9.27 26.07
CA GLY A 751 -7.60 -9.46 24.70
C GLY A 751 -8.52 -8.35 24.23
N SER A 752 -9.48 -7.93 25.06
CA SER A 752 -10.37 -6.79 24.77
C SER A 752 -9.61 -5.47 24.67
N LEU A 753 -8.64 -5.23 25.56
CA LEU A 753 -7.77 -4.05 25.52
C LEU A 753 -6.95 -4.01 24.22
N VAL A 754 -6.29 -5.11 23.86
CA VAL A 754 -5.51 -5.21 22.62
C VAL A 754 -6.41 -4.99 21.41
N LYS A 755 -7.59 -5.64 21.35
CA LYS A 755 -8.55 -5.47 20.26
C LYS A 755 -8.94 -4.00 20.08
N GLU A 756 -9.31 -3.33 21.16
CA GLU A 756 -9.85 -1.97 21.07
C GLU A 756 -8.78 -0.93 20.75
N VAL A 757 -7.58 -1.08 21.31
CA VAL A 757 -6.45 -0.18 20.99
C VAL A 757 -6.00 -0.37 19.54
N PHE A 758 -5.78 -1.62 19.10
CA PHE A 758 -5.32 -1.88 17.74
C PHE A 758 -6.38 -1.57 16.68
N ARG A 759 -7.68 -1.62 17.02
CA ARG A 759 -8.74 -1.12 16.13
C ARG A 759 -8.51 0.36 15.78
N ARG A 760 -8.21 1.17 16.79
CA ARG A 760 -8.17 2.65 16.69
C ARG A 760 -6.80 3.21 16.29
N GLN A 761 -5.70 2.57 16.70
CA GLN A 761 -4.35 3.04 16.43
C GLN A 761 -3.72 2.29 15.24
N ALA A 762 -3.30 3.03 14.21
CA ALA A 762 -2.70 2.44 13.00
C ALA A 762 -1.25 1.97 13.25
N ASP A 763 -0.44 2.76 13.96
CA ASP A 763 0.95 2.40 14.27
C ASP A 763 1.01 1.29 15.33
N PRO A 764 1.59 0.11 15.01
CA PRO A 764 1.69 -1.00 15.95
C PRO A 764 2.56 -0.70 17.18
N HIS A 765 3.57 0.18 17.08
CA HIS A 765 4.45 0.48 18.21
C HIS A 765 3.73 1.36 19.23
N SER A 766 3.09 2.42 18.76
CA SER A 766 2.20 3.27 19.55
C SER A 766 1.07 2.44 20.19
N ALA A 767 0.40 1.58 19.42
CA ALA A 767 -0.66 0.71 19.94
C ALA A 767 -0.18 -0.18 21.10
N LYS A 768 0.99 -0.82 20.98
CA LYS A 768 1.59 -1.60 22.07
C LYS A 768 1.92 -0.74 23.29
N ALA A 769 2.45 0.46 23.08
CA ALA A 769 2.77 1.39 24.17
C ALA A 769 1.51 1.82 24.94
N ILE A 770 0.42 2.14 24.24
CA ILE A 770 -0.89 2.48 24.84
C ILE A 770 -1.44 1.30 25.63
N VAL A 771 -1.39 0.10 25.06
CA VAL A 771 -1.82 -1.14 25.71
C VAL A 771 -1.05 -1.40 27.02
N GLU A 772 0.27 -1.21 27.03
CA GLU A 772 1.11 -1.32 28.25
C GLU A 772 0.79 -0.21 29.26
N LYS A 773 0.61 1.03 28.78
CA LYS A 773 0.29 2.19 29.61
C LYS A 773 -1.05 2.02 30.33
N LEU A 774 -2.11 1.64 29.62
CA LEU A 774 -3.44 1.41 30.17
C LEU A 774 -3.45 0.24 31.16
N TRP A 775 -2.72 -0.84 30.85
CA TRP A 775 -2.60 -1.99 31.75
C TRP A 775 -1.96 -1.61 33.10
N ARG A 776 -0.90 -0.79 33.06
CA ARG A 776 -0.23 -0.27 34.27
C ARG A 776 -1.08 0.75 35.03
N GLN A 777 -1.75 1.66 34.32
CA GLN A 777 -2.61 2.68 34.94
C GLN A 777 -3.77 2.07 35.74
N LYS A 778 -4.24 0.89 35.36
CA LYS A 778 -5.31 0.15 36.06
C LYS A 778 -4.80 -0.79 37.15
N SER A 779 -3.51 -0.71 37.52
CA SER A 779 -2.88 -1.53 38.57
C SER A 779 -3.10 -3.04 38.38
N LEU A 780 -3.10 -3.51 37.13
CA LEU A 780 -3.25 -4.93 36.80
C LEU A 780 -1.91 -5.67 36.92
N PRO A 781 -1.90 -7.00 37.18
CA PRO A 781 -0.66 -7.75 37.37
C PRO A 781 0.18 -7.74 36.09
N PRO A 782 1.53 -7.71 36.16
CA PRO A 782 2.40 -7.81 35.00
C PRO A 782 2.06 -9.01 34.08
N TRP A 783 1.99 -8.78 32.77
CA TRP A 783 1.51 -9.78 31.81
C TRP A 783 2.28 -11.11 31.84
N HIS A 784 3.60 -11.07 32.09
CA HIS A 784 4.44 -12.26 32.18
C HIS A 784 4.06 -13.21 33.34
N LEU A 785 3.36 -12.72 34.37
CA LEU A 785 2.84 -13.55 35.47
C LEU A 785 1.51 -14.24 35.11
N ILE A 786 0.86 -13.81 34.03
CA ILE A 786 -0.47 -14.26 33.59
C ILE A 786 -0.35 -15.18 32.37
N SER A 787 0.55 -14.87 31.43
CA SER A 787 0.71 -15.63 30.18
C SER A 787 1.22 -17.06 30.42
N GLY A 788 1.90 -17.32 31.55
CA GLY A 788 2.84 -18.44 31.64
C GLY A 788 4.03 -18.18 30.72
N ALA A 789 5.21 -18.67 31.07
CA ALA A 789 6.30 -18.77 30.11
C ALA A 789 6.12 -20.07 29.31
#